data_AF-M7CNH3-F1
#
_entry.id   AF-M7CNH3-F1
#
_cell.length_a   1.000
_cell.length_b   1.000
_cell.length_c   1.000
_cell.angle_alpha   90.00
_cell.angle_beta   90.00
_cell.angle_gamma   90.00
#
_symmetry.space_group_name_H-M   'P 1'
#
loop_
_entity.id
_entity.type
_entity.pdbx_description
1 polymer ?
#
loop_
_entity_poly.entity_id
_entity_poly.type
_entity_poly.pdbx_seq_one_letter_code
_entity_poly.pdbx_strand_id
1 'polypeptide(L)'
;MGRHWPPSRILSGGLTLGLLLFLIALYLSIHVPWLGISTEPGSRGVRITDVASQGPLSGHVHPGDEVLSLRTDLGEIQLKPGDAIAEPDDAPTFDQYNRFFQRQETIWQALNQNSLALEIAPPSMGESASDTEFKSRWITVRPADSIPSTALPTILWYQLLCGLAILWLGVAAWAYAQSERGPLFYALAGLGMAVGVVASAIYTSRELALAPDLFLTLSRINQLGAMIFAGAGTALLWYYPTRLGRFRFEVVMAAAVALILICNWTQWVQSLDVVARYTLILWASLDVVFAIMQWRNTRVEPVARARLKWFVYAWFAGVIGYLSAVIVPQILGESSLLNQEIAWGLFVLSYLGIALGIVRFRLFDLDRWILLGWFWFACGIFVVLVDALLILWLDVTSAASLMITLAVAGWVYFPLRQAFLRYFKLKPRFRHKPQLLPQMVQGAFDASQSLEQQWHQAMLEAFQPLQRDLQQGAIDQARVINHGLGLAIPLFDDSHHLRLSYAQQGHRLFDPSDIEFVDQSHMLFSYAKDYRRSFKTGVMTERARVARDLHDDVGARLLSVIYRADDATVAQLARDCLKELRGVIQGLQKQTASLEQSFQRWQGELGERCDLFGLQLTMRLGRAAARQILTPRTERNLERIFREFLTNTLKHANARQVSIAMDYQDDFLTVECRDDGQGIRSIDLERAMGIGLYGIRERCEELDGQLAWFCPITGGTGLALRIPLHKEFQP
;
A
#
# COMPACT_ATOMS: atom_id res chain seq x y z
N MET A 1 -18.50 5.33 22.96
CA MET A 1 -17.26 6.11 22.77
C MET A 1 -16.34 5.83 23.94
N GLY A 2 -15.33 4.98 23.78
CA GLY A 2 -14.34 4.72 24.83
C GLY A 2 -13.44 5.94 25.01
N ARG A 3 -13.19 6.38 26.25
CA ARG A 3 -12.24 7.46 26.53
C ARG A 3 -10.85 7.05 26.02
N HIS A 4 -10.38 7.67 24.94
CA HIS A 4 -8.99 7.60 24.53
C HIS A 4 -8.16 8.50 25.43
N TRP A 5 -7.07 7.95 25.98
CA TRP A 5 -6.14 8.73 26.77
C TRP A 5 -5.17 9.46 25.84
N PRO A 6 -4.73 10.68 26.14
CA PRO A 6 -3.67 11.31 25.35
C PRO A 6 -2.41 10.42 25.36
N PRO A 7 -1.74 10.19 24.22
CA PRO A 7 -0.57 9.31 24.14
C PRO A 7 0.52 9.67 25.17
N SER A 8 0.69 10.96 25.48
CA SER A 8 1.60 11.44 26.51
C SER A 8 1.33 10.86 27.90
N ARG A 9 0.06 10.67 28.31
CA ARG A 9 -0.26 10.06 29.61
C ARG A 9 0.10 8.58 29.65
N ILE A 10 -0.11 7.84 28.55
CA ILE A 10 0.24 6.42 28.46
C ILE A 10 1.76 6.24 28.47
N LEU A 11 2.48 7.05 27.69
CA LEU A 11 3.94 7.05 27.66
C LEU A 11 4.54 7.42 29.02
N SER A 12 4.03 8.46 29.69
CA SER A 12 4.47 8.81 31.05
C SER A 12 4.18 7.69 32.05
N GLY A 13 3.03 7.02 31.96
CA GLY A 13 2.71 5.85 32.79
C GLY A 13 3.72 4.71 32.58
N GLY A 14 4.05 4.41 31.31
CA GLY A 14 5.09 3.45 30.96
C GLY A 14 6.47 3.80 31.52
N LEU A 15 6.89 5.08 31.43
CA LEU A 15 8.14 5.57 32.02
C LEU A 15 8.15 5.35 33.52
N THR A 16 7.09 5.75 34.22
CA THR A 16 7.02 5.62 35.68
C THR A 16 7.08 4.17 36.12
N LEU A 17 6.41 3.27 35.40
CA LEU A 17 6.44 1.83 35.68
C LEU A 17 7.83 1.23 35.41
N GLY A 18 8.45 1.59 34.27
CA GLY A 18 9.80 1.16 33.95
C GLY A 18 10.83 1.62 34.99
N LEU A 19 10.75 2.89 35.41
CA LEU A 19 11.62 3.44 36.45
C LEU A 19 11.42 2.74 37.80
N LEU A 20 10.16 2.45 38.17
CA LEU A 20 9.85 1.70 39.39
C LEU A 20 10.47 0.29 39.36
N LEU A 21 10.28 -0.45 38.26
CA LEU A 21 10.86 -1.79 38.08
C LEU A 21 12.39 -1.76 38.18
N PHE A 22 13.01 -0.77 37.53
CA PHE A 22 14.46 -0.57 37.57
C PHE A 22 14.97 -0.27 38.98
N LEU A 23 14.31 0.63 39.72
CA LEU A 23 14.70 0.99 41.09
C LEU A 23 14.52 -0.18 42.05
N ILE A 24 13.43 -0.95 41.93
CA ILE A 24 13.20 -2.16 42.72
C ILE A 24 14.30 -3.18 42.47
N ALA A 25 14.66 -3.42 41.20
CA ALA A 25 15.70 -4.37 40.85
C ALA A 25 17.07 -3.98 41.40
N LEU A 26 17.42 -2.70 41.28
CA LEU A 26 18.68 -2.17 41.81
C LEU A 26 18.72 -2.25 43.35
N TYR A 27 17.61 -1.92 44.02
CA TYR A 27 17.51 -2.05 45.47
C TYR A 27 17.70 -3.51 45.92
N LEU A 28 16.98 -4.45 45.31
CA LEU A 28 17.06 -5.87 45.66
C LEU A 28 18.40 -6.50 45.31
N SER A 29 19.09 -6.03 44.27
CA SER A 29 20.41 -6.56 43.87
C SER A 29 21.56 -6.02 44.73
N ILE A 30 21.39 -4.85 45.36
CA ILE A 30 22.42 -4.24 46.21
C ILE A 30 22.39 -4.77 47.65
N HIS A 31 21.20 -5.05 48.19
CA HIS A 31 21.01 -5.43 49.60
C HIS A 31 21.10 -6.94 49.81
N VAL A 32 22.22 -7.53 49.40
CA VAL A 32 22.55 -8.94 49.59
C VAL A 32 23.99 -9.10 50.09
N PRO A 33 24.31 -10.15 50.87
CA PRO A 33 25.67 -10.47 51.29
C PRO A 33 26.60 -10.60 50.09
N TRP A 34 27.76 -9.95 50.19
CA TRP A 34 28.70 -9.78 49.08
C TRP A 34 30.08 -10.31 49.45
N LEU A 35 30.62 -11.22 48.65
CA LEU A 35 31.98 -11.77 48.76
C LEU A 35 32.94 -11.16 47.74
N GLY A 36 32.42 -10.55 46.67
CA GLY A 36 33.20 -9.93 45.62
C GLY A 36 33.73 -10.92 44.60
N ILE A 37 32.93 -11.94 44.27
CA ILE A 37 33.28 -12.98 43.30
C ILE A 37 32.11 -13.25 42.35
N SER A 38 32.41 -13.45 41.08
CA SER A 38 31.45 -14.04 40.14
C SER A 38 31.69 -15.54 40.05
N THR A 39 30.63 -16.33 39.93
CA THR A 39 30.75 -17.79 39.97
C THR A 39 30.02 -18.50 38.84
N GLU A 40 30.47 -19.71 38.51
CA GLU A 40 29.84 -20.64 37.57
C GLU A 40 29.97 -22.10 38.08
N PRO A 41 29.17 -23.05 37.57
CA PRO A 41 29.34 -24.47 37.88
C PRO A 41 30.77 -24.96 37.56
N GLY A 42 31.47 -25.48 38.58
CA GLY A 42 32.82 -26.02 38.44
C GLY A 42 32.86 -27.54 38.23
N SER A 43 34.07 -28.12 38.32
CA SER A 43 34.27 -29.57 38.22
C SER A 43 33.98 -30.31 39.53
N ARG A 44 34.40 -29.74 40.67
CA ARG A 44 34.23 -30.32 42.00
C ARG A 44 33.30 -29.49 42.89
N GLY A 45 33.38 -28.17 42.77
CA GLY A 45 32.55 -27.23 43.52
C GLY A 45 32.06 -26.08 42.66
N VAL A 46 32.13 -24.87 43.20
CA VAL A 46 31.72 -23.63 42.51
C VAL A 46 32.95 -22.90 42.00
N ARG A 47 33.05 -22.66 40.69
CA ARG A 47 34.22 -22.04 40.07
C ARG A 47 34.10 -20.51 40.09
N ILE A 48 35.18 -19.83 40.40
CA ILE A 48 35.28 -18.36 40.40
C ILE A 48 35.65 -17.90 38.99
N THR A 49 34.83 -17.03 38.40
CA THR A 49 35.05 -16.49 37.06
C THR A 49 35.67 -15.10 37.06
N ASP A 50 35.35 -14.29 38.08
CA ASP A 50 35.89 -12.94 38.25
C ASP A 50 35.96 -12.56 39.74
N VAL A 51 36.85 -11.64 40.09
CA VAL A 51 37.09 -11.19 41.47
C VAL A 51 37.12 -9.66 41.53
N ALA A 52 36.22 -9.08 42.31
CA ALA A 52 36.13 -7.64 42.47
C ALA A 52 37.36 -7.08 43.22
N SER A 53 37.89 -5.95 42.75
CA SER A 53 39.07 -5.29 43.33
C SER A 53 38.87 -4.74 44.75
N GLN A 54 37.62 -4.57 45.19
CA GLN A 54 37.26 -4.07 46.53
C GLN A 54 36.43 -5.10 47.33
N GLY A 55 36.36 -6.34 46.85
CA GLY A 55 35.59 -7.41 47.50
C GLY A 55 36.27 -7.98 48.75
N PRO A 56 35.52 -8.58 49.70
CA PRO A 56 36.10 -9.30 50.83
C PRO A 56 37.11 -10.40 50.46
N LEU A 57 36.94 -11.04 49.30
CA LEU A 57 37.88 -12.04 48.78
C LEU A 57 38.99 -11.46 47.88
N SER A 58 39.06 -10.14 47.72
CA SER A 58 40.07 -9.51 46.86
C SER A 58 41.49 -9.79 47.35
N GLY A 59 42.37 -10.21 46.45
CA GLY A 59 43.74 -10.60 46.78
C GLY A 59 43.89 -11.96 47.47
N HIS A 60 42.78 -12.61 47.84
CA HIS A 60 42.78 -13.94 48.45
C HIS A 60 42.52 -15.06 47.46
N VAL A 61 41.79 -14.79 46.37
CA VAL A 61 41.41 -15.76 45.33
C VAL A 61 41.71 -15.24 43.94
N HIS A 62 41.78 -16.15 42.96
CA HIS A 62 42.01 -15.82 41.57
C HIS A 62 40.91 -16.42 40.66
N PRO A 63 40.59 -15.77 39.53
CA PRO A 63 39.75 -16.38 38.50
C PRO A 63 40.28 -17.78 38.11
N GLY A 64 39.40 -18.76 38.11
CA GLY A 64 39.72 -20.18 37.88
C GLY A 64 39.76 -21.04 39.14
N ASP A 65 39.93 -20.45 40.34
CA ASP A 65 39.85 -21.18 41.61
C ASP A 65 38.43 -21.77 41.81
N GLU A 66 38.33 -22.89 42.53
CA GLU A 66 37.05 -23.50 42.92
C GLU A 66 36.82 -23.43 44.43
N VAL A 67 35.63 -23.00 44.83
CA VAL A 67 35.13 -23.08 46.21
C VAL A 67 34.49 -24.45 46.43
N LEU A 68 35.07 -25.25 47.31
CA LEU A 68 34.63 -26.62 47.59
C LEU A 68 33.67 -26.71 48.77
N SER A 69 33.93 -25.93 49.82
CA SER A 69 33.21 -26.02 51.09
C SER A 69 33.09 -24.66 51.76
N LEU A 70 31.98 -24.44 52.46
CA LEU A 70 31.74 -23.29 53.34
C LEU A 70 31.71 -23.79 54.78
N ARG A 71 32.49 -23.20 55.67
CA ARG A 71 32.49 -23.51 57.10
C ARG A 71 32.07 -22.31 57.91
N THR A 72 31.13 -22.55 58.80
CA THR A 72 30.52 -21.57 59.70
C THR A 72 30.42 -22.14 61.11
N ASP A 73 29.95 -21.34 62.07
CA ASP A 73 29.69 -21.82 63.43
C ASP A 73 28.57 -22.87 63.49
N LEU A 74 27.73 -22.95 62.44
CA LEU A 74 26.66 -23.93 62.29
C LEU A 74 27.13 -25.26 61.68
N GLY A 75 28.37 -25.34 61.21
CA GLY A 75 28.95 -26.51 60.57
C GLY A 75 29.54 -26.24 59.19
N GLU A 76 29.90 -27.33 58.51
CA GLU A 76 30.52 -27.32 57.19
C GLU A 76 29.53 -27.77 56.12
N ILE A 77 29.45 -27.02 55.04
CA ILE A 77 28.56 -27.22 53.89
C ILE A 77 29.43 -27.46 52.67
N GLN A 78 29.35 -28.67 52.11
CA GLN A 78 30.02 -28.97 50.85
C GLN A 78 29.24 -28.38 49.68
N LEU A 79 29.90 -27.51 48.91
CA LEU A 79 29.36 -26.94 47.68
C LEU A 79 29.47 -27.95 46.54
N LYS A 80 28.46 -27.93 45.67
CA LYS A 80 28.38 -28.75 44.46
C LYS A 80 28.32 -27.83 43.25
N PRO A 81 28.74 -28.30 42.06
CA PRO A 81 28.61 -27.52 40.82
C PRO A 81 27.20 -26.98 40.59
N GLY A 82 26.17 -27.75 40.97
CA GLY A 82 24.77 -27.36 40.86
C GLY A 82 24.33 -26.16 41.72
N ASP A 83 25.12 -25.76 42.72
CA ASP A 83 24.78 -24.60 43.59
C ASP A 83 25.00 -23.25 42.91
N ALA A 84 25.88 -23.22 41.90
CA ALA A 84 26.17 -22.03 41.08
C ALA A 84 25.31 -21.93 39.82
N ILE A 85 24.34 -22.84 39.63
CA ILE A 85 23.41 -22.75 38.50
C ILE A 85 22.60 -21.46 38.66
N ALA A 86 22.66 -20.58 37.66
CA ALA A 86 21.99 -19.29 37.69
C ALA A 86 20.45 -19.42 37.75
N GLU A 87 19.89 -20.46 37.13
CA GLU A 87 18.44 -20.61 36.95
C GLU A 87 17.89 -21.94 37.48
N PRO A 88 16.91 -21.92 38.40
CA PRO A 88 16.31 -23.15 38.92
C PRO A 88 15.42 -23.87 37.89
N ASP A 89 15.00 -23.16 36.83
CA ASP A 89 14.10 -23.67 35.78
C ASP A 89 14.79 -24.67 34.82
N ASP A 90 16.10 -24.86 34.93
CA ASP A 90 16.84 -25.91 34.22
C ASP A 90 16.52 -27.32 34.76
N ALA A 91 15.98 -27.42 35.98
CA ALA A 91 15.67 -28.69 36.61
C ALA A 91 14.55 -29.47 35.86
N PRO A 92 14.74 -30.75 35.51
CA PRO A 92 13.70 -31.57 34.85
C PRO A 92 12.51 -31.90 35.77
N THR A 93 12.71 -31.96 37.09
CA THR A 93 11.66 -32.34 38.06
C THR A 93 11.55 -31.36 39.23
N PHE A 94 10.35 -31.28 39.82
CA PHE A 94 10.13 -30.46 41.01
C PHE A 94 10.93 -30.93 42.22
N ASP A 95 11.31 -32.20 42.30
CA ASP A 95 12.20 -32.70 43.36
C ASP A 95 13.60 -32.10 43.27
N GLN A 96 14.13 -31.91 42.05
CA GLN A 96 15.43 -31.26 41.85
C GLN A 96 15.32 -29.75 42.10
N TYR A 97 14.24 -29.13 41.59
CA TYR A 97 13.90 -27.73 41.84
C TYR A 97 13.80 -27.42 43.36
N ASN A 98 13.01 -28.19 44.11
CA ASN A 98 12.81 -27.99 45.55
C ASN A 98 14.11 -28.22 46.33
N ARG A 99 14.92 -29.23 45.95
CA ARG A 99 16.24 -29.48 46.56
C ARG A 99 17.20 -28.32 46.33
N PHE A 100 17.17 -27.70 45.14
CA PHE A 100 17.97 -26.51 44.87
C PHE A 100 17.62 -25.37 45.84
N PHE A 101 16.34 -25.06 46.06
CA PHE A 101 15.94 -24.02 47.02
C PHE A 101 16.31 -24.35 48.47
N GLN A 102 16.24 -25.62 48.88
CA GLN A 102 16.72 -26.06 50.20
C GLN A 102 18.23 -25.83 50.37
N ARG A 103 19.02 -26.10 49.31
CA ARG A 103 20.47 -25.83 49.32
C ARG A 103 20.76 -24.33 49.33
N GLN A 104 20.03 -23.54 48.56
CA GLN A 104 20.15 -22.08 48.57
C GLN A 104 19.88 -21.48 49.94
N GLU A 105 18.88 -21.99 50.69
CA GLU A 105 18.63 -21.55 52.07
C GLU A 105 19.81 -21.87 53.00
N THR A 106 20.39 -23.06 52.87
CA THR A 106 21.55 -23.46 53.69
C THR A 106 22.77 -22.57 53.41
N ILE A 107 23.02 -22.26 52.14
CA ILE A 107 24.12 -21.37 51.73
C ILE A 107 23.85 -19.93 52.16
N TRP A 108 22.61 -19.45 52.03
CA TRP A 108 22.18 -18.12 52.46
C TRP A 108 22.39 -17.91 53.96
N GLN A 109 21.99 -18.89 54.79
CA GLN A 109 22.22 -18.86 56.23
C GLN A 109 23.71 -18.80 56.59
N ALA A 110 24.57 -19.44 55.79
CA ALA A 110 26.02 -19.36 55.97
C ALA A 110 26.60 -17.99 55.59
N LEU A 111 26.14 -17.41 54.47
CA LEU A 111 26.55 -16.08 54.00
C LEU A 111 26.13 -14.94 54.94
N ASN A 112 25.06 -15.12 55.71
CA ASN A 112 24.57 -14.12 56.66
C ASN A 112 25.30 -14.12 58.01
N GLN A 113 26.33 -14.94 58.19
CA GLN A 113 27.12 -14.97 59.42
C GLN A 113 28.27 -13.96 59.39
N ASN A 114 28.70 -13.53 60.57
CA ASN A 114 29.79 -12.56 60.74
C ASN A 114 31.18 -13.10 60.32
N SER A 115 31.34 -14.42 60.23
CA SER A 115 32.58 -15.08 59.86
C SER A 115 32.27 -16.30 58.99
N LEU A 116 32.82 -16.32 57.77
CA LEU A 116 32.66 -17.40 56.81
C LEU A 116 34.03 -17.88 56.37
N ALA A 117 34.32 -19.16 56.55
CA ALA A 117 35.53 -19.79 56.02
C ALA A 117 35.21 -20.53 54.71
N LEU A 118 35.98 -20.27 53.66
CA LEU A 118 35.83 -20.90 52.35
C LEU A 118 37.03 -21.81 52.08
N GLU A 119 36.77 -23.05 51.70
CA GLU A 119 37.78 -23.96 51.19
C GLU A 119 37.98 -23.73 49.70
N ILE A 120 39.15 -23.25 49.32
CA ILE A 120 39.48 -22.88 47.94
C ILE A 120 40.55 -23.81 47.41
N ALA A 121 40.32 -24.35 46.22
CA ALA A 121 41.26 -25.17 45.48
C ALA A 121 41.66 -24.49 44.16
N PRO A 122 42.93 -24.61 43.72
CA PRO A 122 43.37 -24.11 42.43
C PRO A 122 42.64 -24.78 41.26
N PRO A 123 42.63 -24.16 40.06
CA PRO A 123 42.02 -24.74 38.86
C PRO A 123 42.60 -26.13 38.55
N SER A 124 41.71 -27.09 38.28
CA SER A 124 42.07 -28.41 37.77
C SER A 124 42.61 -28.28 36.33
N MET A 125 43.94 -28.29 36.15
CA MET A 125 44.56 -28.56 34.85
C MET A 125 44.38 -30.07 34.57
N GLY A 126 43.60 -30.41 33.53
CA GLY A 126 43.18 -31.80 33.24
C GLY A 126 44.31 -32.84 33.20
N GLU A 127 43.96 -34.09 33.55
CA GLU A 127 44.62 -35.42 33.44
C GLU A 127 46.16 -35.59 33.31
N SER A 128 47.00 -34.56 33.39
CA SER A 128 48.46 -34.65 33.22
C SER A 128 49.30 -33.90 34.26
N ALA A 129 48.70 -33.47 35.37
CA ALA A 129 49.45 -32.97 36.52
C ALA A 129 49.51 -34.05 37.61
N SER A 130 50.72 -34.56 37.87
CA SER A 130 51.03 -35.51 38.94
C SER A 130 50.48 -35.07 40.30
N ASP A 131 49.91 -36.03 41.03
CA ASP A 131 49.21 -36.03 42.33
C ASP A 131 49.91 -35.40 43.55
N THR A 132 50.85 -34.50 43.35
CA THR A 132 51.67 -33.91 44.41
C THR A 132 51.54 -32.38 44.39
N GLU A 133 50.76 -31.88 45.35
CA GLU A 133 50.56 -30.47 45.76
C GLU A 133 49.38 -29.66 45.19
N PHE A 134 48.18 -30.23 45.14
CA PHE A 134 46.93 -29.44 45.14
C PHE A 134 46.28 -29.44 46.53
N LYS A 135 46.92 -28.80 47.52
CA LYS A 135 46.28 -28.62 48.84
C LYS A 135 45.26 -27.49 48.76
N SER A 136 44.00 -27.80 49.05
CA SER A 136 42.98 -26.79 49.31
C SER A 136 43.40 -25.93 50.51
N ARG A 137 43.01 -24.66 50.50
CA ARG A 137 43.29 -23.71 51.58
C ARG A 137 41.99 -23.15 52.12
N TRP A 138 41.94 -22.96 53.43
CA TRP A 138 40.82 -22.28 54.09
C TRP A 138 41.10 -20.79 54.18
N ILE A 139 40.16 -19.97 53.74
CA ILE A 139 40.21 -18.51 53.82
C ILE A 139 38.99 -18.02 54.59
N THR A 140 39.21 -17.32 55.70
CA THR A 140 38.13 -16.73 56.50
C THR A 140 37.93 -15.28 56.12
N VAL A 141 36.70 -14.94 55.73
CA VAL A 141 36.29 -13.58 55.39
C VAL A 141 34.97 -13.23 56.08
N ARG A 142 34.70 -11.94 56.21
CA ARG A 142 33.39 -11.44 56.58
C ARG A 142 32.68 -10.97 55.29
N PRO A 143 31.55 -11.57 54.91
CA PRO A 143 30.72 -11.06 53.82
C PRO A 143 30.34 -9.59 54.09
N ALA A 144 30.40 -8.76 53.06
CA ALA A 144 29.92 -7.38 53.17
C ALA A 144 28.39 -7.34 53.10
N ASP A 145 27.77 -6.40 53.81
CA ASP A 145 26.30 -6.34 53.92
C ASP A 145 25.60 -5.83 52.64
N SER A 146 26.35 -5.29 51.68
CA SER A 146 25.81 -4.80 50.41
C SER A 146 26.85 -4.79 49.29
N ILE A 147 26.37 -4.86 48.05
CA ILE A 147 27.19 -4.75 46.84
C ILE A 147 27.39 -3.27 46.49
N PRO A 148 28.64 -2.78 46.31
CA PRO A 148 28.90 -1.46 45.77
C PRO A 148 28.25 -1.28 44.39
N SER A 149 27.66 -0.12 44.10
CA SER A 149 27.01 0.13 42.81
C SER A 149 27.93 -0.02 41.60
N THR A 150 29.23 0.17 41.78
CA THR A 150 30.28 -0.03 40.77
C THR A 150 30.67 -1.50 40.55
N ALA A 151 30.29 -2.39 41.47
CA ALA A 151 30.60 -3.82 41.43
C ALA A 151 29.44 -4.69 40.93
N LEU A 152 28.31 -4.08 40.56
CA LEU A 152 27.17 -4.81 39.99
C LEU A 152 27.54 -5.44 38.64
N PRO A 153 27.20 -6.72 38.40
CA PRO A 153 27.51 -7.42 37.15
C PRO A 153 26.99 -6.71 35.90
N THR A 154 27.74 -6.72 34.80
CA THR A 154 27.31 -6.15 33.52
C THR A 154 26.05 -6.83 32.97
N ILE A 155 25.86 -8.12 33.27
CA ILE A 155 24.70 -8.88 32.83
C ILE A 155 23.38 -8.37 33.43
N LEU A 156 23.40 -7.84 34.67
CA LEU A 156 22.24 -7.19 35.30
C LEU A 156 21.77 -6.01 34.44
N TRP A 157 22.71 -5.13 34.08
CA TRP A 157 22.43 -3.94 33.27
C TRP A 157 21.87 -4.30 31.90
N TYR A 158 22.44 -5.31 31.24
CA TYR A 158 21.95 -5.80 29.96
C TYR A 158 20.49 -6.27 30.05
N GLN A 159 20.16 -7.11 31.03
CA GLN A 159 18.80 -7.63 31.18
C GLN A 159 17.79 -6.53 31.53
N LEU A 160 18.15 -5.61 32.43
CA LEU A 160 17.30 -4.46 32.75
C LEU A 160 17.03 -3.59 31.53
N LEU A 161 18.05 -3.32 30.70
CA LEU A 161 17.87 -2.58 29.45
C LEU A 161 16.97 -3.32 28.46
N CYS A 162 17.12 -4.64 28.32
CA CYS A 162 16.24 -5.46 27.50
C CYS A 162 14.78 -5.39 27.95
N GLY A 163 14.52 -5.60 29.25
CA GLY A 163 13.17 -5.53 29.83
C GLY A 163 12.53 -4.16 29.65
N LEU A 164 13.28 -3.07 29.92
CA LEU A 164 12.82 -1.71 29.72
C LEU A 164 12.52 -1.41 28.25
N ALA A 165 13.39 -1.83 27.32
CA ALA A 165 13.18 -1.62 25.89
C ALA A 165 11.90 -2.33 25.41
N ILE A 166 11.67 -3.57 25.82
CA ILE A 166 10.47 -4.34 25.48
C ILE A 166 9.21 -3.66 26.02
N LEU A 167 9.21 -3.25 27.29
CA LEU A 167 8.11 -2.50 27.90
C LEU A 167 7.80 -1.23 27.11
N TRP A 168 8.83 -0.44 26.82
CA TRP A 168 8.70 0.84 26.13
C TRP A 168 8.17 0.71 24.72
N LEU A 169 8.69 -0.23 23.94
CA LEU A 169 8.23 -0.49 22.58
C LEU A 169 6.76 -0.96 22.57
N GLY A 170 6.37 -1.79 23.54
CA GLY A 170 4.98 -2.21 23.75
C GLY A 170 4.04 -1.05 24.08
N VAL A 171 4.37 -0.29 25.13
CA VAL A 171 3.58 0.87 25.59
C VAL A 171 3.49 1.94 24.50
N ALA A 172 4.58 2.22 23.77
CA ALA A 172 4.58 3.18 22.67
C ALA A 172 3.65 2.75 21.54
N ALA A 173 3.71 1.48 21.12
CA ALA A 173 2.79 0.96 20.10
C ALA A 173 1.32 1.11 20.53
N TRP A 174 0.99 0.85 21.79
CA TRP A 174 -0.37 1.03 22.30
C TRP A 174 -0.79 2.51 22.39
N ALA A 175 0.12 3.39 22.84
CA ALA A 175 -0.17 4.82 22.99
C ALA A 175 -0.67 5.47 21.69
N TYR A 176 -0.10 5.07 20.55
CA TYR A 176 -0.44 5.60 19.22
C TYR A 176 -1.53 4.82 18.47
N ALA A 177 -1.94 3.64 18.96
CA ALA A 177 -2.90 2.77 18.26
C ALA A 177 -4.00 2.22 19.19
N GLN A 178 -4.52 3.07 20.10
CA GLN A 178 -5.53 2.71 21.11
C GLN A 178 -6.90 2.29 20.55
N SER A 179 -7.18 2.58 19.28
CA SER A 179 -8.43 2.17 18.62
C SER A 179 -8.47 0.68 18.29
N GLU A 180 -7.31 0.02 18.26
CA GLU A 180 -7.19 -1.39 17.92
C GLU A 180 -6.89 -2.24 19.18
N ARG A 181 -7.40 -3.47 19.21
CA ARG A 181 -7.13 -4.40 20.31
C ARG A 181 -5.74 -5.03 20.25
N GLY A 182 -5.16 -5.20 19.05
CA GLY A 182 -3.84 -5.79 18.87
C GLY A 182 -2.75 -5.07 19.69
N PRO A 183 -2.53 -3.76 19.48
CA PRO A 183 -1.53 -2.99 20.22
C PRO A 183 -1.64 -3.09 21.75
N LEU A 184 -2.85 -3.26 22.30
CA LEU A 184 -3.03 -3.52 23.74
C LEU A 184 -2.41 -4.86 24.17
N PHE A 185 -2.68 -5.95 23.46
CA PHE A 185 -2.10 -7.27 23.77
C PHE A 185 -0.60 -7.31 23.53
N TYR A 186 -0.11 -6.55 22.54
CA TYR A 186 1.32 -6.35 22.34
C TYR A 186 1.97 -5.63 23.52
N ALA A 187 1.35 -4.56 24.04
CA ALA A 187 1.83 -3.89 25.26
C ALA A 187 1.75 -4.78 26.50
N LEU A 188 0.69 -5.58 26.63
CA LEU A 188 0.50 -6.50 27.76
C LEU A 188 1.51 -7.66 27.73
N ALA A 189 1.81 -8.19 26.55
CA ALA A 189 2.90 -9.15 26.35
C ALA A 189 4.24 -8.52 26.74
N GLY A 190 4.49 -7.27 26.33
CA GLY A 190 5.73 -6.56 26.65
C GLY A 190 5.89 -6.26 28.13
N LEU A 191 4.78 -5.95 28.82
CA LEU A 191 4.75 -5.80 30.28
C LEU A 191 5.06 -7.11 31.00
N GLY A 192 4.43 -8.21 30.59
CA GLY A 192 4.70 -9.54 31.16
C GLY A 192 6.18 -9.90 31.02
N MET A 193 6.71 -9.72 29.81
CA MET A 193 8.13 -9.97 29.51
C MET A 193 9.05 -9.09 30.35
N ALA A 194 8.78 -7.78 30.45
CA ALA A 194 9.62 -6.86 31.22
C ALA A 194 9.65 -7.21 32.71
N VAL A 195 8.49 -7.54 33.30
CA VAL A 195 8.41 -7.97 34.69
C VAL A 195 9.19 -9.27 34.92
N GLY A 196 9.09 -10.23 33.99
CA GLY A 196 9.81 -11.49 34.10
C GLY A 196 11.33 -11.32 33.96
N VAL A 197 11.79 -10.58 32.94
CA VAL A 197 13.21 -10.28 32.71
C VAL A 197 13.81 -9.52 33.89
N VAL A 198 13.10 -8.56 34.48
CA VAL A 198 13.57 -7.83 35.66
C VAL A 198 13.73 -8.76 36.86
N ALA A 199 12.78 -9.68 37.08
CA ALA A 199 12.90 -10.66 38.15
C ALA A 199 14.07 -11.64 37.92
N SER A 200 14.24 -12.08 36.67
CA SER A 200 15.38 -12.90 36.22
C SER A 200 16.72 -12.20 36.45
N ALA A 201 16.82 -10.93 36.11
CA ALA A 201 18.03 -10.14 36.27
C ALA A 201 18.51 -10.07 37.73
N ILE A 202 17.59 -10.01 38.70
CA ILE A 202 17.93 -9.94 40.13
C ILE A 202 18.53 -11.27 40.60
N TYR A 203 17.91 -12.42 40.31
CA TYR A 203 18.44 -13.69 40.81
C TYR A 203 19.63 -14.20 39.99
N THR A 204 19.75 -13.89 38.71
CA THR A 204 20.89 -14.30 37.86
C THR A 204 22.16 -13.51 38.18
N SER A 205 22.04 -12.31 38.73
CA SER A 205 23.19 -11.47 39.14
C SER A 205 23.72 -11.78 40.55
N ARG A 206 23.17 -12.79 41.24
CA ARG A 206 23.64 -13.21 42.56
C ARG A 206 24.99 -13.93 42.47
N GLU A 207 25.80 -13.85 43.52
CA GLU A 207 27.11 -14.53 43.54
C GLU A 207 26.99 -16.03 43.86
N LEU A 208 26.37 -16.38 44.98
CA LEU A 208 26.29 -17.76 45.51
C LEU A 208 24.87 -18.12 45.95
N ALA A 209 24.23 -17.27 46.75
CA ALA A 209 22.85 -17.47 47.17
C ALA A 209 22.08 -16.17 47.35
N LEU A 210 20.76 -16.29 47.36
CA LEU A 210 19.79 -15.25 47.65
C LEU A 210 18.83 -15.78 48.72
N ALA A 211 18.20 -14.91 49.49
CA ALA A 211 17.16 -15.33 50.44
C ALA A 211 16.12 -16.22 49.72
N PRO A 212 15.80 -17.42 50.23
CA PRO A 212 15.06 -18.42 49.47
C PRO A 212 13.65 -17.96 49.13
N ASP A 213 12.98 -17.25 50.04
CA ASP A 213 11.65 -16.70 49.81
C ASP A 213 11.66 -15.63 48.71
N LEU A 214 12.70 -14.78 48.70
CA LEU A 214 12.89 -13.79 47.65
C LEU A 214 13.17 -14.47 46.32
N PHE A 215 14.08 -15.45 46.29
CA PHE A 215 14.44 -16.16 45.06
C PHE A 215 13.23 -16.92 44.50
N LEU A 216 12.50 -17.64 45.36
CA LEU A 216 11.29 -18.35 44.95
C LEU A 216 10.23 -17.39 44.41
N THR A 217 10.05 -16.23 45.06
CA THR A 217 9.11 -15.20 44.60
C THR A 217 9.53 -14.63 43.25
N LEU A 218 10.81 -14.29 43.06
CA LEU A 218 11.34 -13.78 41.80
C LEU A 218 11.23 -14.82 40.68
N SER A 219 11.53 -16.09 40.95
CA SER A 219 11.33 -17.20 39.99
C SER A 219 9.86 -17.30 39.57
N ARG A 220 8.92 -17.24 40.52
CA ARG A 220 7.48 -17.24 40.21
C ARG A 220 7.05 -16.02 39.41
N ILE A 221 7.62 -14.84 39.68
CA ILE A 221 7.37 -13.62 38.89
C ILE A 221 7.92 -13.78 37.46
N ASN A 222 9.10 -14.39 37.29
CA ASN A 222 9.64 -14.71 35.96
C ASN A 222 8.69 -15.62 35.17
N GLN A 223 8.24 -16.72 35.78
CA GLN A 223 7.29 -17.65 35.16
C GLN A 223 5.95 -16.97 34.84
N LEU A 224 5.43 -16.12 35.73
CA LEU A 224 4.25 -15.30 35.47
C LEU A 224 4.46 -14.40 34.23
N GLY A 225 5.61 -13.73 34.17
CA GLY A 225 5.98 -12.86 33.06
C GLY A 225 6.03 -13.60 31.72
N ALA A 226 6.69 -14.76 31.69
CA ALA A 226 6.77 -15.61 30.51
C ALA A 226 5.38 -16.11 30.05
N MET A 227 4.51 -16.50 30.98
CA MET A 227 3.15 -16.97 30.64
C MET A 227 2.24 -15.81 30.19
N ILE A 228 2.35 -14.63 30.78
CA ILE A 228 1.64 -13.43 30.29
C ILE A 228 2.12 -13.08 28.88
N PHE A 229 3.45 -13.07 28.67
CA PHE A 229 4.04 -12.77 27.36
C PHE A 229 3.50 -13.70 26.28
N ALA A 230 3.59 -15.02 26.51
CA ALA A 230 3.18 -15.99 25.52
C ALA A 230 1.64 -15.91 25.29
N GLY A 231 0.84 -15.65 26.33
CA GLY A 231 -0.62 -15.76 26.25
C GLY A 231 -1.25 -14.54 25.63
N ALA A 232 -0.70 -13.37 25.96
CA ALA A 232 -1.02 -12.13 25.30
C ALA A 232 -0.51 -12.11 23.85
N GLY A 233 0.64 -12.73 23.59
CA GLY A 233 1.17 -12.96 22.23
C GLY A 233 0.25 -13.80 21.34
N THR A 234 -0.25 -14.92 21.86
CA THR A 234 -1.22 -15.74 21.15
C THR A 234 -2.57 -15.03 21.00
N ALA A 235 -3.01 -14.28 22.01
CA ALA A 235 -4.21 -13.44 21.90
C ALA A 235 -4.03 -12.29 20.90
N LEU A 236 -2.82 -11.75 20.76
CA LEU A 236 -2.49 -10.74 19.76
C LEU A 236 -2.71 -11.28 18.35
N LEU A 237 -2.24 -12.49 18.04
CA LEU A 237 -2.49 -13.16 16.75
C LEU A 237 -3.97 -13.45 16.49
N TRP A 238 -4.81 -13.53 17.52
CA TRP A 238 -6.26 -13.66 17.34
C TRP A 238 -6.92 -12.35 16.86
N TYR A 239 -6.39 -11.21 17.29
CA TYR A 239 -6.97 -9.89 17.05
C TYR A 239 -6.29 -9.07 15.96
N TYR A 240 -5.03 -9.37 15.64
CA TYR A 240 -4.19 -8.61 14.72
C TYR A 240 -3.63 -9.50 13.61
N PRO A 241 -3.63 -9.04 12.33
CA PRO A 241 -4.15 -7.75 11.85
C PRO A 241 -5.66 -7.73 11.61
N THR A 242 -6.29 -8.91 11.55
CA THR A 242 -7.76 -9.04 11.46
C THR A 242 -8.27 -9.90 12.59
N ARG A 243 -9.53 -9.73 13.00
CA ARG A 243 -10.10 -10.56 14.06
C ARG A 243 -10.51 -11.93 13.50
N LEU A 244 -9.93 -13.02 14.03
CA LEU A 244 -10.20 -14.39 13.53
C LEU A 244 -11.58 -14.92 13.93
N GLY A 245 -12.11 -14.54 15.10
CA GLY A 245 -13.40 -15.04 15.58
C GLY A 245 -14.15 -14.10 16.52
N ARG A 246 -15.43 -14.39 16.75
CA ARG A 246 -16.38 -13.50 17.45
C ARG A 246 -16.34 -13.60 18.98
N PHE A 247 -15.85 -14.70 19.53
CA PHE A 247 -15.76 -14.88 20.99
C PHE A 247 -14.57 -14.12 21.59
N ARG A 248 -14.56 -13.98 22.92
CA ARG A 248 -13.52 -13.28 23.68
C ARG A 248 -12.37 -14.22 24.02
N PHE A 249 -11.53 -14.50 23.03
CA PHE A 249 -10.38 -15.41 23.16
C PHE A 249 -9.41 -15.00 24.28
N GLU A 250 -9.34 -13.71 24.61
CA GLU A 250 -8.54 -13.20 25.72
C GLU A 250 -8.93 -13.78 27.08
N VAL A 251 -10.21 -14.12 27.28
CA VAL A 251 -10.69 -14.72 28.53
C VAL A 251 -10.25 -16.18 28.62
N VAL A 252 -10.30 -16.90 27.51
CA VAL A 252 -9.81 -18.27 27.42
C VAL A 252 -8.32 -18.32 27.70
N MET A 253 -7.55 -17.40 27.10
CA MET A 253 -6.11 -17.33 27.35
C MET A 253 -5.78 -16.95 28.78
N ALA A 254 -6.48 -15.98 29.38
CA ALA A 254 -6.28 -15.62 30.79
C ALA A 254 -6.59 -16.80 31.73
N ALA A 255 -7.65 -17.57 31.46
CA ALA A 255 -7.98 -18.76 32.22
C ALA A 255 -6.91 -19.87 32.06
N ALA A 256 -6.40 -20.07 30.83
CA ALA A 256 -5.33 -21.03 30.57
C ALA A 256 -4.03 -20.65 31.29
N VAL A 257 -3.60 -19.37 31.18
CA VAL A 257 -2.44 -18.82 31.92
C VAL A 257 -2.60 -19.07 33.42
N ALA A 258 -3.75 -18.73 33.99
CA ALA A 258 -4.01 -18.90 35.41
C ALA A 258 -3.96 -20.36 35.84
N LEU A 259 -4.58 -21.26 35.06
CA LEU A 259 -4.56 -22.70 35.34
C LEU A 259 -3.14 -23.26 35.30
N ILE A 260 -2.35 -22.92 34.27
CA ILE A 260 -0.95 -23.38 34.13
C ILE A 260 -0.11 -22.90 35.31
N LEU A 261 -0.23 -21.63 35.69
CA LEU A 261 0.51 -21.08 36.83
C LEU A 261 0.10 -21.73 38.15
N ILE A 262 -1.19 -21.98 38.36
CA ILE A 262 -1.67 -22.73 39.53
C ILE A 262 -1.07 -24.14 39.53
N CYS A 263 -1.16 -24.87 38.43
CA CYS A 263 -0.55 -26.20 38.28
C CYS A 263 0.96 -26.18 38.59
N ASN A 264 1.67 -25.16 38.12
CA ASN A 264 3.11 -25.02 38.31
C ASN A 264 3.47 -24.72 39.77
N TRP A 265 2.82 -23.72 40.37
CA TRP A 265 3.14 -23.26 41.72
C TRP A 265 2.67 -24.22 42.81
N THR A 266 1.61 -24.98 42.55
CA THR A 266 1.12 -26.03 43.45
C THR A 266 1.61 -27.42 43.07
N GLN A 267 2.50 -27.52 42.07
CA GLN A 267 3.21 -28.74 41.68
C GLN A 267 2.27 -29.93 41.41
N TRP A 268 1.17 -29.71 40.68
CA TRP A 268 0.20 -30.77 40.34
C TRP A 268 0.82 -31.93 39.54
N VAL A 269 1.88 -31.65 38.79
CA VAL A 269 2.62 -32.61 37.99
C VAL A 269 4.06 -32.61 38.47
N GLN A 270 4.69 -33.79 38.53
CA GLN A 270 6.07 -33.98 39.03
C GLN A 270 7.16 -33.45 38.07
N SER A 271 6.86 -33.39 36.77
CA SER A 271 7.78 -32.94 35.72
C SER A 271 7.60 -31.44 35.45
N LEU A 272 8.71 -30.69 35.56
CA LEU A 272 8.75 -29.27 35.23
C LEU A 272 8.60 -29.05 33.72
N ASP A 273 9.13 -29.97 32.90
CA ASP A 273 9.03 -29.93 31.44
C ASP A 273 7.58 -29.87 30.96
N VAL A 274 6.70 -30.65 31.58
CA VAL A 274 5.28 -30.74 31.19
C VAL A 274 4.57 -29.42 31.40
N VAL A 275 4.79 -28.77 32.55
CA VAL A 275 4.03 -27.57 32.92
C VAL A 275 4.66 -26.30 32.33
N ALA A 276 5.99 -26.25 32.20
CA ALA A 276 6.69 -25.08 31.69
C ALA A 276 7.05 -25.21 30.20
N ARG A 277 7.92 -26.14 29.82
CA ARG A 277 8.57 -26.18 28.49
C ARG A 277 7.62 -26.65 27.38
N TYR A 278 6.90 -27.75 27.58
CA TYR A 278 5.92 -28.25 26.61
C TYR A 278 4.74 -27.30 26.43
N THR A 279 4.34 -26.57 27.48
CA THR A 279 3.35 -25.51 27.38
C THR A 279 3.79 -24.40 26.42
N LEU A 280 5.06 -23.96 26.48
CA LEU A 280 5.59 -22.94 25.56
C LEU A 280 5.61 -23.44 24.10
N ILE A 281 5.98 -24.70 23.88
CA ILE A 281 5.95 -25.32 22.54
C ILE A 281 4.52 -25.42 22.01
N LEU A 282 3.57 -25.81 22.86
CA LEU A 282 2.15 -25.87 22.51
C LEU A 282 1.64 -24.50 22.06
N TRP A 283 2.03 -23.43 22.75
CA TRP A 283 1.61 -22.07 22.41
C TRP A 283 2.29 -21.55 21.16
N ALA A 284 3.58 -21.80 20.97
CA ALA A 284 4.26 -21.50 19.72
C ALA A 284 3.61 -22.25 18.53
N SER A 285 3.15 -23.49 18.75
CA SER A 285 2.40 -24.25 17.74
C SER A 285 1.04 -23.62 17.43
N LEU A 286 0.33 -23.14 18.46
CA LEU A 286 -0.94 -22.43 18.30
C LEU A 286 -0.74 -21.10 17.56
N ASP A 287 0.35 -20.38 17.84
CA ASP A 287 0.73 -19.17 17.12
C ASP A 287 0.93 -19.45 15.62
N VAL A 288 1.58 -20.58 15.26
CA VAL A 288 1.74 -20.98 13.85
C VAL A 288 0.37 -21.20 13.20
N VAL A 289 -0.54 -21.90 13.88
CA VAL A 289 -1.91 -22.12 13.37
C VAL A 289 -2.63 -20.79 13.15
N PHE A 290 -2.56 -19.86 14.11
CA PHE A 290 -3.18 -18.54 13.96
C PHE A 290 -2.51 -17.69 12.88
N ALA A 291 -1.20 -17.77 12.72
CA ALA A 291 -0.50 -17.10 11.63
C ALA A 291 -0.98 -17.64 10.26
N ILE A 292 -1.17 -18.96 10.12
CA ILE A 292 -1.73 -19.57 8.89
C ILE A 292 -3.18 -19.13 8.67
N MET A 293 -4.01 -19.07 9.73
CA MET A 293 -5.39 -18.60 9.64
C MET A 293 -5.45 -17.12 9.22
N GLN A 294 -4.64 -16.25 9.82
CA GLN A 294 -4.50 -14.85 9.41
C GLN A 294 -4.01 -14.75 7.98
N TRP A 295 -3.09 -15.63 7.56
CA TRP A 295 -2.60 -15.69 6.19
C TRP A 295 -3.69 -16.12 5.21
N ARG A 296 -4.67 -16.91 5.63
CA ARG A 296 -5.82 -17.19 4.77
C ARG A 296 -6.80 -16.03 4.73
N ASN A 297 -7.04 -15.38 5.87
CA ASN A 297 -8.04 -14.32 6.01
C ASN A 297 -7.63 -13.01 5.31
N THR A 298 -6.34 -12.70 5.29
CA THR A 298 -5.79 -11.45 4.69
C THR A 298 -5.54 -11.54 3.18
N ARG A 299 -6.01 -12.58 2.48
CA ARG A 299 -5.73 -12.77 1.03
C ARG A 299 -6.27 -11.65 0.15
N VAL A 300 -7.38 -11.04 0.55
CA VAL A 300 -8.10 -10.03 -0.26
C VAL A 300 -7.75 -8.59 0.17
N GLU A 301 -7.12 -8.41 1.33
CA GLU A 301 -6.72 -7.09 1.86
C GLU A 301 -5.19 -6.90 1.82
N PRO A 302 -4.63 -6.23 0.78
CA PRO A 302 -3.18 -6.12 0.61
C PRO A 302 -2.48 -5.39 1.76
N VAL A 303 -3.14 -4.42 2.40
CA VAL A 303 -2.58 -3.68 3.55
C VAL A 303 -2.54 -4.57 4.81
N ALA A 304 -3.62 -5.31 5.10
CA ALA A 304 -3.63 -6.25 6.22
C ALA A 304 -2.60 -7.38 6.00
N ARG A 305 -2.42 -7.80 4.74
CA ARG A 305 -1.41 -8.79 4.34
C ARG A 305 0.02 -8.33 4.59
N ALA A 306 0.33 -7.08 4.24
CA ALA A 306 1.64 -6.49 4.49
C ALA A 306 1.93 -6.39 6.00
N ARG A 307 0.93 -5.93 6.78
CA ARG A 307 1.00 -5.87 8.25
C ARG A 307 1.23 -7.26 8.87
N LEU A 308 0.54 -8.29 8.39
CA LEU A 308 0.69 -9.66 8.87
C LEU A 308 2.11 -10.18 8.64
N LYS A 309 2.66 -10.00 7.42
CA LYS A 309 4.00 -10.48 7.06
C LYS A 309 5.06 -9.99 8.05
N TRP A 310 5.09 -8.67 8.27
CA TRP A 310 6.01 -8.05 9.21
C TRP A 310 5.86 -8.56 10.63
N PHE A 311 4.61 -8.63 11.08
CA PHE A 311 4.30 -9.12 12.41
C PHE A 311 4.79 -10.56 12.60
N VAL A 312 4.42 -11.47 11.69
CA VAL A 312 4.82 -12.89 11.74
C VAL A 312 6.34 -13.00 11.69
N TYR A 313 7.03 -12.29 10.79
CA TYR A 313 8.50 -12.36 10.72
C TYR A 313 9.17 -11.92 12.01
N ALA A 314 8.78 -10.77 12.55
CA ALA A 314 9.40 -10.24 13.76
C ALA A 314 9.02 -11.06 15.01
N TRP A 315 7.76 -11.51 15.12
CA TRP A 315 7.28 -12.35 16.22
C TRP A 315 8.02 -13.69 16.25
N PHE A 316 8.03 -14.42 15.13
CA PHE A 316 8.63 -15.75 15.07
C PHE A 316 10.16 -15.74 15.11
N ALA A 317 10.83 -14.67 14.68
CA ALA A 317 12.30 -14.61 14.77
C ALA A 317 12.81 -14.77 16.22
N GLY A 318 12.21 -14.06 17.17
CA GLY A 318 12.60 -14.15 18.58
C GLY A 318 12.11 -15.44 19.24
N VAL A 319 10.84 -15.81 19.01
CA VAL A 319 10.27 -17.05 19.59
C VAL A 319 11.01 -18.29 19.10
N ILE A 320 11.26 -18.42 17.80
CA ILE A 320 12.01 -19.56 17.24
C ILE A 320 13.47 -19.52 17.71
N GLY A 321 14.10 -18.33 17.72
CA GLY A 321 15.46 -18.18 18.24
C GLY A 321 15.58 -18.67 19.68
N TYR A 322 14.64 -18.27 20.55
CA TYR A 322 14.61 -18.70 21.94
C TYR A 322 14.32 -20.20 22.09
N LEU A 323 13.31 -20.72 21.39
CA LEU A 323 12.98 -22.14 21.44
C LEU A 323 14.15 -23.01 20.97
N SER A 324 14.82 -22.63 19.88
CA SER A 324 15.92 -23.42 19.31
C SER A 324 17.22 -23.31 20.12
N ALA A 325 17.54 -22.15 20.69
CA ALA A 325 18.78 -21.94 21.43
C ALA A 325 18.70 -22.32 22.92
N VAL A 326 17.51 -22.27 23.52
CA VAL A 326 17.31 -22.46 24.96
C VAL A 326 16.46 -23.70 25.26
N ILE A 327 15.20 -23.72 24.80
CA ILE A 327 14.22 -24.72 25.24
C ILE A 327 14.44 -26.12 24.63
N VAL A 328 14.77 -26.20 23.33
CA VAL A 328 14.96 -27.49 22.65
C VAL A 328 16.16 -28.25 23.22
N PRO A 329 17.36 -27.65 23.40
CA PRO A 329 18.47 -28.31 24.08
C PRO A 329 18.11 -28.82 25.48
N GLN A 330 17.43 -28.00 26.30
CA GLN A 330 17.00 -28.39 27.65
C GLN A 330 16.09 -29.63 27.65
N ILE A 331 15.14 -29.71 26.71
CA ILE A 331 14.25 -30.89 26.57
C ILE A 331 15.04 -32.14 26.15
N LEU A 332 16.09 -31.98 25.34
CA LEU A 332 16.96 -33.08 24.92
C LEU A 332 17.94 -33.50 26.03
N GLY A 333 17.97 -32.80 27.16
CA GLY A 333 18.90 -33.04 28.26
C GLY A 333 20.30 -32.47 28.01
N GLU A 334 20.45 -31.61 27.01
CA GLU A 334 21.70 -30.92 26.65
C GLU A 334 21.75 -29.53 27.29
N SER A 335 22.95 -28.99 27.48
CA SER A 335 23.13 -27.60 27.91
C SER A 335 22.60 -26.62 26.84
N SER A 336 21.95 -25.55 27.27
CA SER A 336 21.48 -24.49 26.37
C SER A 336 22.62 -23.89 25.54
N LEU A 337 22.35 -23.61 24.25
CA LEU A 337 23.32 -22.99 23.35
C LEU A 337 23.54 -21.50 23.67
N LEU A 338 22.51 -20.86 24.20
CA LEU A 338 22.55 -19.51 24.73
C LEU A 338 21.98 -19.54 26.14
N ASN A 339 22.68 -18.90 27.09
CA ASN A 339 22.12 -18.66 28.41
C ASN A 339 20.84 -17.82 28.27
N GLN A 340 19.82 -18.15 29.06
CA GLN A 340 18.53 -17.48 29.04
C GLN A 340 18.67 -15.96 29.23
N GLU A 341 19.58 -15.53 30.11
CA GLU A 341 19.91 -14.12 30.36
C GLU A 341 20.36 -13.36 29.10
N ILE A 342 21.09 -13.99 28.19
CA ILE A 342 21.50 -13.41 26.89
C ILE A 342 20.35 -13.47 25.89
N ALA A 343 19.60 -14.58 25.91
CA ALA A 343 18.51 -14.87 24.97
C ALA A 343 17.37 -13.83 25.03
N TRP A 344 17.23 -13.08 26.13
CA TRP A 344 16.30 -11.93 26.22
C TRP A 344 16.49 -10.88 25.12
N GLY A 345 17.71 -10.71 24.59
CA GLY A 345 17.98 -9.82 23.46
C GLY A 345 17.24 -10.20 22.17
N LEU A 346 16.93 -11.49 21.97
CA LEU A 346 16.16 -11.96 20.82
C LEU A 346 14.75 -11.36 20.81
N PHE A 347 14.15 -11.19 22.00
CA PHE A 347 12.83 -10.56 22.13
C PHE A 347 12.89 -9.05 21.92
N VAL A 348 13.98 -8.37 22.29
CA VAL A 348 14.17 -6.95 21.95
C VAL A 348 14.16 -6.76 20.43
N LEU A 349 14.86 -7.61 19.68
CA LEU A 349 14.85 -7.58 18.22
C LEU A 349 13.45 -7.84 17.64
N SER A 350 12.71 -8.79 18.20
CA SER A 350 11.31 -9.04 17.84
C SER A 350 10.43 -7.82 18.09
N TYR A 351 10.52 -7.21 19.28
CA TYR A 351 9.73 -6.04 19.62
C TYR A 351 10.12 -4.82 18.77
N LEU A 352 11.40 -4.66 18.45
CA LEU A 352 11.84 -3.60 17.56
C LEU A 352 11.29 -3.80 16.15
N GLY A 353 11.34 -5.04 15.62
CA GLY A 353 10.78 -5.39 14.32
C GLY A 353 9.28 -5.14 14.23
N ILE A 354 8.53 -5.52 15.27
CA ILE A 354 7.07 -5.29 15.35
C ILE A 354 6.76 -3.80 15.52
N ALA A 355 7.47 -3.09 16.41
CA ALA A 355 7.28 -1.66 16.62
C ALA A 355 7.59 -0.86 15.34
N LEU A 356 8.64 -1.20 14.60
CA LEU A 356 8.93 -0.62 13.28
C LEU A 356 7.81 -0.93 12.28
N GLY A 357 7.23 -2.13 12.32
CA GLY A 357 6.07 -2.52 11.51
C GLY A 357 4.78 -1.77 11.86
N ILE A 358 4.55 -1.45 13.14
CA ILE A 358 3.34 -0.78 13.65
C ILE A 358 3.45 0.76 13.53
N VAL A 359 4.58 1.34 13.96
CA VAL A 359 4.80 2.81 13.97
C VAL A 359 4.94 3.36 12.56
N ARG A 360 5.51 2.57 11.63
CA ARG A 360 5.70 2.99 10.24
C ARG A 360 4.54 2.51 9.37
N PHE A 361 3.38 3.09 9.60
CA PHE A 361 2.11 2.93 8.85
C PHE A 361 2.18 3.19 7.32
N ARG A 362 3.34 3.07 6.67
CA ARG A 362 3.62 3.49 5.27
C ARG A 362 4.69 2.63 4.61
N LEU A 363 4.61 1.32 4.81
CA LEU A 363 5.62 0.35 4.45
C LEU A 363 5.56 -0.11 2.98
N PHE A 364 5.30 0.80 2.04
CA PHE A 364 5.26 0.45 0.61
C PHE A 364 6.65 0.35 -0.05
N ASP A 365 7.74 0.64 0.66
CA ASP A 365 9.10 0.64 0.08
C ASP A 365 10.16 -0.20 0.81
N LEU A 366 9.80 -0.92 1.88
CA LEU A 366 10.79 -1.59 2.75
C LEU A 366 10.83 -3.12 2.57
N ASP A 367 9.94 -3.69 1.75
CA ASP A 367 9.96 -5.11 1.35
C ASP A 367 11.33 -5.55 0.83
N ARG A 368 12.11 -4.64 0.22
CA ARG A 368 13.43 -4.91 -0.34
C ARG A 368 14.52 -5.07 0.72
N TRP A 369 14.50 -4.24 1.76
CA TRP A 369 15.52 -4.28 2.83
C TRP A 369 15.33 -5.49 3.75
N ILE A 370 14.09 -5.96 3.91
CA ILE A 370 13.75 -7.14 4.71
C ILE A 370 14.13 -8.43 3.99
N LEU A 371 13.87 -8.54 2.68
CA LEU A 371 14.35 -9.67 1.90
C LEU A 371 15.87 -9.73 1.94
N LEU A 372 16.53 -8.55 1.93
CA LEU A 372 17.97 -8.46 2.18
C LEU A 372 18.34 -8.93 3.59
N GLY A 373 17.62 -8.48 4.62
CA GLY A 373 17.85 -8.86 6.02
C GLY A 373 17.63 -10.35 6.29
N TRP A 374 16.58 -10.95 5.75
CA TRP A 374 16.32 -12.40 5.79
C TRP A 374 17.34 -13.18 4.98
N PHE A 375 17.76 -12.67 3.82
CA PHE A 375 18.86 -13.27 3.09
C PHE A 375 20.14 -13.24 3.93
N TRP A 376 20.42 -12.16 4.68
CA TRP A 376 21.58 -12.08 5.58
C TRP A 376 21.45 -13.01 6.77
N PHE A 377 20.26 -13.10 7.37
CA PHE A 377 19.96 -13.99 8.49
C PHE A 377 20.04 -15.47 8.08
N ALA A 378 19.44 -15.85 6.95
CA ALA A 378 19.51 -17.21 6.41
C ALA A 378 20.93 -17.59 6.00
N CYS A 379 21.71 -16.66 5.43
CA CYS A 379 23.13 -16.90 5.16
C CYS A 379 23.93 -17.02 6.47
N GLY A 380 23.62 -16.23 7.49
CA GLY A 380 24.24 -16.34 8.81
C GLY A 380 23.98 -17.71 9.46
N ILE A 381 22.72 -18.17 9.45
CA ILE A 381 22.36 -19.52 9.92
C ILE A 381 23.05 -20.59 9.10
N PHE A 382 23.08 -20.47 7.77
CA PHE A 382 23.75 -21.42 6.90
C PHE A 382 25.24 -21.52 7.22
N VAL A 383 25.92 -20.39 7.47
CA VAL A 383 27.32 -20.34 7.90
C VAL A 383 27.52 -21.09 9.22
N VAL A 384 26.67 -20.86 10.22
CA VAL A 384 26.73 -21.57 11.52
C VAL A 384 26.49 -23.07 11.36
N LEU A 385 25.53 -23.47 10.52
CA LEU A 385 25.23 -24.89 10.25
C LEU A 385 26.38 -25.59 9.51
N VAL A 386 27.03 -24.92 8.56
CA VAL A 386 28.20 -25.46 7.85
C VAL A 386 29.36 -25.63 8.82
N ASP A 387 29.61 -24.64 9.69
CA ASP A 387 30.66 -24.71 10.71
C ASP A 387 30.41 -25.87 11.69
N ALA A 388 29.18 -25.99 12.19
CA ALA A 388 28.78 -27.11 13.05
C ALA A 388 28.92 -28.47 12.35
N LEU A 389 28.60 -28.56 11.05
CA LEU A 389 28.73 -29.81 10.28
C LEU A 389 30.19 -30.16 10.01
N LEU A 390 31.06 -29.17 9.75
CA LEU A 390 32.51 -29.40 9.59
C LEU A 390 33.13 -29.94 10.88
N ILE A 391 32.70 -29.42 12.04
CA ILE A 391 33.18 -29.87 13.34
C ILE A 391 32.62 -31.25 13.70
N LEU A 392 31.30 -31.44 13.58
CA LEU A 392 30.62 -32.65 14.08
C LEU A 392 30.72 -33.86 13.15
N TRP A 393 30.77 -33.66 11.83
CA TRP A 393 30.74 -34.75 10.85
C TRP A 393 32.09 -35.01 10.17
N LEU A 394 32.93 -33.98 10.05
CA LEU A 394 34.22 -34.06 9.36
C LEU A 394 35.42 -33.99 10.33
N ASP A 395 35.16 -33.88 11.63
CA ASP A 395 36.16 -33.87 12.71
C ASP A 395 37.26 -32.81 12.48
N VAL A 396 36.88 -31.70 11.85
CA VAL A 396 37.81 -30.62 11.48
C VAL A 396 38.11 -29.79 12.72
N THR A 397 39.40 -29.53 12.96
CA THR A 397 39.83 -28.63 14.05
C THR A 397 39.11 -27.27 13.99
N SER A 398 38.74 -26.72 15.14
CA SER A 398 37.95 -25.47 15.24
C SER A 398 38.57 -24.30 14.46
N ALA A 399 39.90 -24.20 14.43
CA ALA A 399 40.63 -23.18 13.66
C ALA A 399 40.49 -23.38 12.14
N ALA A 400 40.53 -24.63 11.66
CA ALA A 400 40.37 -24.94 10.24
C ALA A 400 38.91 -24.82 9.81
N SER A 401 37.95 -25.22 10.65
CA SER A 401 36.51 -25.03 10.40
C SER A 401 36.19 -23.56 10.22
N LEU A 402 36.65 -22.69 11.13
CA LEU A 402 36.43 -21.26 11.04
C LEU A 402 37.01 -20.66 9.74
N MET A 403 38.21 -21.08 9.32
CA MET A 403 38.80 -20.61 8.04
C MET A 403 38.00 -21.09 6.82
N ILE A 404 37.55 -22.35 6.81
CA ILE A 404 36.75 -22.91 5.71
C ILE A 404 35.38 -22.23 5.66
N THR A 405 34.72 -22.06 6.79
CA THR A 405 33.45 -21.37 6.94
C THR A 405 33.54 -19.91 6.48
N LEU A 406 34.63 -19.20 6.84
CA LEU A 406 34.87 -17.83 6.38
C LEU A 406 35.13 -17.77 4.86
N ALA A 407 35.85 -18.76 4.31
CA ALA A 407 36.10 -18.86 2.87
C ALA A 407 34.81 -19.17 2.09
N VAL A 408 33.96 -20.06 2.61
CA VAL A 408 32.63 -20.37 2.04
C VAL A 408 31.72 -19.15 2.10
N ALA A 409 31.70 -18.41 3.22
CA ALA A 409 30.99 -17.13 3.29
C ALA A 409 31.57 -16.10 2.28
N GLY A 410 32.89 -16.05 2.11
CA GLY A 410 33.54 -15.21 1.10
C GLY A 410 33.09 -15.53 -0.33
N TRP A 411 33.21 -16.79 -0.73
CA TRP A 411 33.02 -17.22 -2.13
C TRP A 411 31.60 -17.57 -2.52
N VAL A 412 30.73 -17.89 -1.56
CA VAL A 412 29.33 -18.22 -1.82
C VAL A 412 28.44 -17.02 -1.48
N TYR A 413 28.60 -16.43 -0.29
CA TYR A 413 27.70 -15.36 0.15
C TYR A 413 27.88 -14.07 -0.65
N PHE A 414 29.10 -13.61 -0.96
CA PHE A 414 29.24 -12.36 -1.74
C PHE A 414 28.67 -12.46 -3.17
N PRO A 415 28.95 -13.52 -3.96
CA PRO A 415 28.36 -13.65 -5.29
C PRO A 415 26.84 -13.82 -5.27
N LEU A 416 26.29 -14.64 -4.35
CA LEU A 416 24.85 -14.78 -4.16
C LEU A 416 24.21 -13.47 -3.72
N ARG A 417 24.83 -12.73 -2.80
CA ARG A 417 24.41 -11.38 -2.39
C ARG A 417 24.38 -10.44 -3.59
N GLN A 418 25.42 -10.44 -4.43
CA GLN A 418 25.50 -9.59 -5.62
C GLN A 418 24.41 -9.96 -6.64
N ALA A 419 24.18 -11.26 -6.86
CA ALA A 419 23.15 -11.78 -7.77
C ALA A 419 21.74 -11.48 -7.25
N PHE A 420 21.50 -11.67 -5.94
CA PHE A 420 20.24 -11.37 -5.26
C PHE A 420 19.92 -9.86 -5.28
N LEU A 421 20.91 -9.01 -5.00
CA LEU A 421 20.80 -7.56 -5.15
C LEU A 421 20.51 -7.13 -6.59
N ARG A 422 21.07 -7.81 -7.60
CA ARG A 422 20.78 -7.52 -9.02
C ARG A 422 19.39 -7.99 -9.44
N TYR A 423 18.95 -9.16 -8.96
CA TYR A 423 17.62 -9.70 -9.24
C TYR A 423 16.51 -8.86 -8.59
N PHE A 424 16.72 -8.36 -7.36
CA PHE A 424 15.78 -7.50 -6.65
C PHE A 424 15.99 -5.99 -6.84
N LYS A 425 17.05 -5.56 -7.54
CA LYS A 425 17.16 -4.22 -8.16
C LYS A 425 16.17 -4.14 -9.33
N LEU A 426 14.88 -4.16 -9.02
CA LEU A 426 13.89 -3.47 -9.84
C LEU A 426 14.36 -2.02 -9.92
N LYS A 427 14.80 -1.60 -11.11
CA LYS A 427 14.84 -0.19 -11.53
C LYS A 427 13.68 0.53 -10.83
N PRO A 428 13.85 1.73 -10.23
CA PRO A 428 12.74 2.48 -9.67
C PRO A 428 11.67 2.58 -10.77
N ARG A 429 10.65 1.72 -10.65
CA ARG A 429 9.67 1.52 -11.68
C ARG A 429 8.73 2.68 -11.46
N PHE A 430 8.68 3.55 -12.47
CA PHE A 430 7.70 4.62 -12.63
C PHE A 430 8.03 5.99 -12.03
N ARG A 431 9.10 6.62 -12.56
CA ARG A 431 9.05 8.04 -12.98
C ARG A 431 8.33 8.18 -14.34
N HIS A 432 7.12 7.65 -14.51
CA HIS A 432 6.38 7.73 -15.80
C HIS A 432 5.48 8.97 -15.94
N LYS A 433 5.28 9.76 -14.88
CA LYS A 433 4.48 11.00 -14.94
C LYS A 433 4.92 11.98 -16.05
N PRO A 434 6.22 12.22 -16.32
CA PRO A 434 6.63 13.15 -17.37
C PRO A 434 6.34 12.67 -18.81
N GLN A 435 6.18 11.36 -19.02
CA GLN A 435 5.93 10.79 -20.36
C GLN A 435 4.45 10.87 -20.77
N LEU A 436 3.55 10.96 -19.80
CA LEU A 436 2.10 11.10 -20.04
C LEU A 436 1.70 12.55 -20.33
N LEU A 437 2.44 13.53 -19.82
CA LEU A 437 2.15 14.96 -20.01
C LEU A 437 1.94 15.35 -21.48
N PRO A 438 2.82 14.96 -22.43
CA PRO A 438 2.64 15.31 -23.84
C PRO A 438 1.34 14.76 -24.44
N GLN A 439 0.96 13.53 -24.09
CA GLN A 439 -0.29 12.91 -24.56
C GLN A 439 -1.52 13.60 -23.94
N MET A 440 -1.44 13.93 -22.64
CA MET A 440 -2.50 14.67 -21.94
C MET A 440 -2.71 16.06 -22.55
N VAL A 441 -1.63 16.78 -22.87
CA VAL A 441 -1.69 18.10 -23.51
C VAL A 441 -2.23 18.01 -24.93
N GLN A 442 -1.75 17.05 -25.74
CA GLN A 442 -2.29 16.83 -27.09
C GLN A 442 -3.79 16.51 -27.06
N GLY A 443 -4.22 15.65 -26.13
CA GLY A 443 -5.64 15.34 -25.91
C GLY A 443 -6.44 16.59 -25.53
N ALA A 444 -5.97 17.40 -24.59
CA ALA A 444 -6.70 18.58 -24.11
C ALA A 444 -7.05 19.61 -25.23
N PHE A 445 -6.23 19.69 -26.27
CA PHE A 445 -6.48 20.55 -27.44
C PHE A 445 -7.30 19.89 -28.56
N ASP A 446 -7.60 18.60 -28.46
CA ASP A 446 -8.46 17.91 -29.41
C ASP A 446 -9.93 18.37 -29.26
N ALA A 447 -10.48 18.91 -30.35
CA ALA A 447 -11.84 19.44 -30.37
C ALA A 447 -12.93 18.36 -30.42
N SER A 448 -12.56 17.12 -30.76
CA SER A 448 -13.51 16.00 -30.98
C SER A 448 -14.11 15.43 -29.69
N GLN A 449 -13.49 15.66 -28.54
CA GLN A 449 -13.95 15.13 -27.25
C GLN A 449 -14.17 16.24 -26.21
N SER A 450 -14.98 15.91 -25.19
CA SER A 450 -15.18 16.76 -24.03
C SER A 450 -13.90 16.80 -23.19
N LEU A 451 -13.48 18.03 -22.85
CA LEU A 451 -12.31 18.26 -22.01
C LEU A 451 -12.44 17.60 -20.63
N GLU A 452 -13.65 17.53 -20.09
CA GLU A 452 -13.95 16.88 -18.79
C GLU A 452 -13.73 15.37 -18.86
N GLN A 453 -14.13 14.73 -19.96
CA GLN A 453 -13.92 13.30 -20.16
C GLN A 453 -12.43 12.98 -20.29
N GLN A 454 -11.70 13.81 -21.04
CA GLN A 454 -10.26 13.68 -21.21
C GLN A 454 -9.51 13.85 -19.89
N TRP A 455 -9.88 14.84 -19.09
CA TRP A 455 -9.33 15.05 -17.75
C TRP A 455 -9.55 13.81 -16.87
N HIS A 456 -10.79 13.33 -16.82
CA HIS A 456 -11.15 12.17 -16.01
C HIS A 456 -10.37 10.91 -16.44
N GLN A 457 -10.28 10.66 -17.75
CA GLN A 457 -9.53 9.53 -18.30
C GLN A 457 -8.03 9.65 -18.01
N ALA A 458 -7.46 10.84 -18.18
CA ALA A 458 -6.05 11.07 -17.92
C ALA A 458 -5.67 10.84 -16.46
N MET A 459 -6.53 11.21 -15.50
CA MET A 459 -6.32 10.92 -14.08
C MET A 459 -6.39 9.42 -13.79
N LEU A 460 -7.32 8.70 -14.43
CA LEU A 460 -7.42 7.24 -14.27
C LEU A 460 -6.22 6.50 -14.85
N GLU A 461 -5.73 6.92 -16.02
CA GLU A 461 -4.54 6.34 -16.64
C GLU A 461 -3.27 6.66 -15.85
N ALA A 462 -3.14 7.88 -15.34
CA ALA A 462 -1.97 8.31 -14.55
C ALA A 462 -1.86 7.57 -13.21
N PHE A 463 -2.98 7.34 -12.52
CA PHE A 463 -2.97 6.80 -11.15
C PHE A 463 -3.40 5.34 -11.03
N GLN A 464 -4.10 4.78 -12.02
CA GLN A 464 -4.63 3.40 -12.02
C GLN A 464 -5.27 3.00 -10.69
N PRO A 465 -6.27 3.74 -10.18
CA PRO A 465 -6.82 3.53 -8.84
C PRO A 465 -7.62 2.22 -8.75
N LEU A 466 -7.65 1.61 -7.56
CA LEU A 466 -8.51 0.43 -7.31
C LEU A 466 -9.99 0.83 -7.17
N GLN A 467 -10.25 2.01 -6.60
CA GLN A 467 -11.60 2.53 -6.38
C GLN A 467 -11.68 4.00 -6.81
N ARG A 468 -12.83 4.39 -7.37
CA ARG A 468 -13.12 5.76 -7.79
C ARG A 468 -14.53 6.13 -7.33
N ASP A 469 -14.66 7.28 -6.69
CA ASP A 469 -15.94 7.81 -6.20
C ASP A 469 -16.07 9.28 -6.61
N LEU A 470 -17.23 9.66 -7.14
CA LEU A 470 -17.59 11.06 -7.31
C LEU A 470 -18.18 11.57 -6.00
N GLN A 471 -17.66 12.69 -5.49
CA GLN A 471 -18.10 13.27 -4.20
C GLN A 471 -18.68 14.66 -4.44
N GLN A 472 -19.70 15.03 -3.66
CA GLN A 472 -20.28 16.37 -3.71
C GLN A 472 -19.37 17.39 -3.02
N GLY A 473 -19.33 18.60 -3.59
CA GLY A 473 -18.52 19.72 -3.13
C GLY A 473 -17.29 19.91 -4.01
N ALA A 474 -17.14 21.12 -4.56
CA ALA A 474 -15.97 21.50 -5.34
C ALA A 474 -14.75 21.71 -4.44
N ILE A 475 -13.57 21.43 -5.00
CA ILE A 475 -12.27 21.69 -4.37
C ILE A 475 -11.39 22.42 -5.38
N ASP A 476 -10.61 23.39 -4.92
CA ASP A 476 -9.73 24.18 -5.81
C ASP A 476 -8.36 23.52 -6.05
N GLN A 477 -7.91 22.70 -5.11
CA GLN A 477 -6.59 22.07 -5.13
C GLN A 477 -6.68 20.59 -4.76
N ALA A 478 -5.78 19.80 -5.33
CA ALA A 478 -5.69 18.40 -4.99
C ALA A 478 -5.26 18.21 -3.52
N ARG A 479 -5.85 17.21 -2.86
CA ARG A 479 -5.52 16.92 -1.45
C ARG A 479 -5.46 15.44 -1.21
N VAL A 480 -4.45 15.00 -0.47
CA VAL A 480 -4.35 13.61 -0.02
C VAL A 480 -5.31 13.38 1.14
N ILE A 481 -6.15 12.36 1.00
CA ILE A 481 -7.15 11.94 1.99
C ILE A 481 -6.66 10.68 2.70
N ASN A 482 -7.08 10.50 3.97
CA ASN A 482 -6.83 9.29 4.75
C ASN A 482 -5.35 8.87 4.74
N HIS A 483 -4.45 9.83 4.94
CA HIS A 483 -3.01 9.61 5.08
C HIS A 483 -2.32 8.94 3.87
N GLY A 484 -2.83 9.13 2.64
CA GLY A 484 -2.27 8.58 1.40
C GLY A 484 -3.12 7.50 0.75
N LEU A 485 -4.19 7.05 1.42
CA LEU A 485 -5.07 6.01 0.88
C LEU A 485 -5.99 6.55 -0.22
N GLY A 486 -6.24 7.86 -0.24
CA GLY A 486 -6.98 8.50 -1.31
C GLY A 486 -6.39 9.84 -1.74
N LEU A 487 -6.79 10.26 -2.92
CA LEU A 487 -6.47 11.56 -3.51
C LEU A 487 -7.78 12.18 -3.99
N ALA A 488 -8.09 13.37 -3.47
CA ALA A 488 -9.13 14.22 -3.97
C ALA A 488 -8.57 15.08 -5.11
N ILE A 489 -9.23 15.03 -6.26
CA ILE A 489 -8.83 15.67 -7.50
C ILE A 489 -9.92 16.67 -7.91
N PRO A 490 -9.56 17.94 -8.19
CA PRO A 490 -10.50 18.92 -8.70
C PRO A 490 -11.07 18.52 -10.07
N LEU A 491 -12.34 18.81 -10.27
CA LEU A 491 -13.01 18.68 -11.56
C LEU A 491 -13.30 20.08 -12.12
N PHE A 492 -13.60 20.16 -13.41
CA PHE A 492 -13.96 21.42 -14.07
C PHE A 492 -15.42 21.85 -13.85
N ASP A 493 -16.17 21.07 -13.07
CA ASP A 493 -17.52 21.39 -12.62
C ASP A 493 -17.50 21.99 -11.20
N ASP A 494 -18.33 23.00 -10.96
CA ASP A 494 -18.37 23.69 -9.66
C ASP A 494 -19.14 22.90 -8.57
N SER A 495 -19.44 21.62 -8.80
CA SER A 495 -20.33 20.83 -7.94
C SER A 495 -19.72 19.57 -7.34
N HIS A 496 -18.68 19.00 -7.95
CA HIS A 496 -18.13 17.72 -7.53
C HIS A 496 -16.60 17.72 -7.49
N HIS A 497 -16.04 16.70 -6.85
CA HIS A 497 -14.64 16.34 -6.97
C HIS A 497 -14.49 14.83 -7.14
N LEU A 498 -13.40 14.42 -7.78
CA LEU A 498 -13.10 13.01 -7.98
C LEU A 498 -12.23 12.50 -6.83
N ARG A 499 -12.69 11.45 -6.15
CA ARG A 499 -11.90 10.75 -5.14
C ARG A 499 -11.35 9.45 -5.73
N LEU A 500 -10.04 9.38 -5.85
CA LEU A 500 -9.33 8.16 -6.19
C LEU A 500 -8.84 7.49 -4.91
N SER A 501 -9.03 6.19 -4.77
CA SER A 501 -8.51 5.43 -3.63
C SER A 501 -7.61 4.29 -4.11
N TYR A 502 -6.53 4.06 -3.37
CA TYR A 502 -5.54 3.01 -3.61
C TYR A 502 -4.87 3.11 -5.00
N ALA A 503 -3.82 3.93 -5.11
CA ALA A 503 -3.09 4.11 -6.36
C ALA A 503 -2.47 2.79 -6.86
N GLN A 504 -2.34 2.65 -8.19
CA GLN A 504 -1.78 1.47 -8.86
C GLN A 504 -2.42 0.16 -8.40
N GLN A 505 -3.74 0.08 -8.42
CA GLN A 505 -4.52 -1.08 -7.99
C GLN A 505 -4.24 -1.50 -6.53
N GLY A 506 -3.83 -0.53 -5.70
CA GLY A 506 -3.48 -0.74 -4.28
C GLY A 506 -2.03 -1.11 -4.00
N HIS A 507 -1.14 -0.97 -4.98
CA HIS A 507 0.30 -1.17 -4.80
C HIS A 507 1.06 0.09 -4.34
N ARG A 508 0.41 1.27 -4.32
CA ARG A 508 1.04 2.53 -3.90
C ARG A 508 0.07 3.43 -3.12
N LEU A 509 0.60 4.23 -2.20
CA LEU A 509 -0.12 5.34 -1.55
C LEU A 509 0.16 6.65 -2.31
N PHE A 510 -0.81 7.56 -2.26
CA PHE A 510 -0.63 8.90 -2.77
C PHE A 510 0.32 9.72 -1.87
N ASP A 511 1.23 10.45 -2.48
CA ASP A 511 2.24 11.28 -1.84
C ASP A 511 2.15 12.76 -2.30
N PRO A 512 2.90 13.69 -1.68
CA PRO A 512 2.84 15.11 -2.06
C PRO A 512 3.20 15.40 -3.53
N SER A 513 4.02 14.56 -4.18
CA SER A 513 4.33 14.71 -5.61
C SER A 513 3.15 14.35 -6.51
N ASP A 514 2.16 13.60 -6.00
CA ASP A 514 0.91 13.37 -6.71
C ASP A 514 0.03 14.62 -6.69
N ILE A 515 0.03 15.39 -5.60
CA ILE A 515 -0.66 16.69 -5.51
C ILE A 515 -0.07 17.65 -6.55
N GLU A 516 1.25 17.84 -6.54
CA GLU A 516 1.93 18.74 -7.49
C GLU A 516 1.63 18.36 -8.95
N PHE A 517 1.64 17.07 -9.27
CA PHE A 517 1.31 16.59 -10.61
C PHE A 517 -0.14 16.91 -11.01
N VAL A 518 -1.11 16.69 -10.11
CA VAL A 518 -2.51 16.99 -10.39
C VAL A 518 -2.70 18.49 -10.57
N ASP A 519 -2.16 19.32 -9.67
CA ASP A 519 -2.32 20.76 -9.75
C ASP A 519 -1.68 21.36 -11.02
N GLN A 520 -0.49 20.89 -11.40
CA GLN A 520 0.16 21.27 -12.66
C GLN A 520 -0.66 20.84 -13.88
N SER A 521 -1.17 19.61 -13.88
CA SER A 521 -1.98 19.09 -14.98
C SER A 521 -3.32 19.83 -15.07
N HIS A 522 -3.94 20.15 -13.94
CA HIS A 522 -5.20 20.89 -13.86
C HIS A 522 -5.03 22.30 -14.43
N MET A 523 -3.92 22.98 -14.10
CA MET A 523 -3.57 24.29 -14.66
C MET A 523 -3.46 24.24 -16.19
N LEU A 524 -2.80 23.22 -16.75
CA LEU A 524 -2.66 23.06 -18.20
C LEU A 524 -4.01 22.83 -18.89
N PHE A 525 -4.88 21.99 -18.31
CA PHE A 525 -6.22 21.75 -18.85
C PHE A 525 -7.13 22.97 -18.74
N SER A 526 -7.05 23.75 -17.65
CA SER A 526 -7.73 25.05 -17.54
C SER A 526 -7.32 25.99 -18.66
N TYR A 527 -6.02 26.08 -18.96
CA TYR A 527 -5.52 26.90 -20.06
C TYR A 527 -6.06 26.43 -21.42
N ALA A 528 -6.11 25.11 -21.67
CA ALA A 528 -6.70 24.55 -22.89
C ALA A 528 -8.22 24.85 -23.00
N LYS A 529 -8.96 24.81 -21.88
CA LYS A 529 -10.39 25.19 -21.81
C LYS A 529 -10.59 26.64 -22.24
N ASP A 530 -9.81 27.55 -21.67
CA ASP A 530 -9.90 28.98 -21.95
C ASP A 530 -9.49 29.32 -23.38
N TYR A 531 -8.45 28.65 -23.89
CA TYR A 531 -8.02 28.78 -25.28
C TYR A 531 -9.10 28.32 -26.27
N ARG A 532 -9.70 27.13 -26.07
CA ARG A 532 -10.80 26.62 -26.92
C ARG A 532 -12.00 27.56 -26.91
N ARG A 533 -12.34 28.11 -25.75
CA ARG A 533 -13.43 29.09 -25.62
C ARG A 533 -13.12 30.38 -26.38
N SER A 534 -11.94 30.94 -26.17
CA SER A 534 -11.50 32.19 -26.82
C SER A 534 -11.40 32.05 -28.34
N PHE A 535 -10.88 30.92 -28.82
CA PHE A 535 -10.80 30.62 -30.25
C PHE A 535 -12.20 30.49 -30.88
N LYS A 536 -13.11 29.73 -30.26
CA LYS A 536 -14.50 29.60 -30.74
C LYS A 536 -15.21 30.95 -30.79
N THR A 537 -15.09 31.76 -29.74
CA THR A 537 -15.65 33.12 -29.71
C THR A 537 -15.02 33.99 -30.79
N GLY A 538 -13.70 33.97 -30.96
CA GLY A 538 -13.00 34.75 -31.98
C GLY A 538 -13.44 34.40 -33.42
N VAL A 539 -13.56 33.11 -33.74
CA VAL A 539 -14.07 32.65 -35.05
C VAL A 539 -15.50 33.13 -35.29
N MET A 540 -16.37 33.07 -34.26
CA MET A 540 -17.76 33.54 -34.38
C MET A 540 -17.84 35.06 -34.55
N THR A 541 -17.04 35.82 -33.81
CA THR A 541 -16.97 37.27 -33.94
C THR A 541 -16.48 37.67 -35.34
N GLU A 542 -15.47 36.97 -35.87
CA GLU A 542 -14.93 37.25 -37.21
C GLU A 542 -15.94 36.92 -38.31
N ARG A 543 -16.65 35.80 -38.21
CA ARG A 543 -17.76 35.46 -39.13
C ARG A 543 -18.86 36.53 -39.10
N ALA A 544 -19.23 37.01 -37.93
CA ALA A 544 -20.22 38.07 -37.78
C ALA A 544 -19.75 39.42 -38.35
N ARG A 545 -18.45 39.73 -38.21
CA ARG A 545 -17.83 40.92 -38.82
C ARG A 545 -17.87 40.85 -40.34
N VAL A 546 -17.38 39.76 -40.93
CA VAL A 546 -17.39 39.55 -42.39
C VAL A 546 -18.80 39.62 -42.96
N ALA A 547 -19.79 39.02 -42.28
CA ALA A 547 -21.19 39.11 -42.69
C ALA A 547 -21.71 40.55 -42.71
N ARG A 548 -21.31 41.37 -41.73
CA ARG A 548 -21.69 42.79 -41.65
C ARG A 548 -21.02 43.62 -42.74
N ASP A 549 -19.71 43.46 -42.93
CA ASP A 549 -18.94 44.19 -43.95
C ASP A 549 -19.48 43.88 -45.36
N LEU A 550 -19.80 42.60 -45.65
CA LEU A 550 -20.42 42.20 -46.91
C LEU A 550 -21.81 42.83 -47.11
N HIS A 551 -22.61 42.91 -46.05
CA HIS A 551 -23.95 43.53 -46.10
C HIS A 551 -23.86 45.03 -46.40
N ASP A 552 -22.98 45.73 -45.70
CA ASP A 552 -22.93 47.19 -45.72
C ASP A 552 -22.22 47.73 -46.96
N ASP A 553 -21.12 47.13 -47.40
CA ASP A 553 -20.38 47.59 -48.58
C ASP A 553 -20.96 47.03 -49.89
N VAL A 554 -21.05 45.71 -50.01
CA VAL A 554 -21.46 45.07 -51.28
C VAL A 554 -22.97 45.20 -51.48
N GLY A 555 -23.75 45.01 -50.41
CA GLY A 555 -25.20 45.15 -50.45
C GLY A 555 -25.65 46.57 -50.82
N ALA A 556 -25.05 47.61 -50.24
CA ALA A 556 -25.40 49.00 -50.55
C ALA A 556 -25.02 49.38 -52.00
N ARG A 557 -23.87 48.93 -52.50
CA ARG A 557 -23.45 49.18 -53.90
C ARG A 557 -24.40 48.54 -54.90
N LEU A 558 -24.78 47.28 -54.69
CA LEU A 558 -25.76 46.60 -55.55
C LEU A 558 -27.12 47.31 -55.51
N LEU A 559 -27.54 47.79 -54.35
CA LEU A 559 -28.76 48.59 -54.22
C LEU A 559 -28.68 49.90 -55.02
N SER A 560 -27.53 50.57 -54.99
CA SER A 560 -27.32 51.80 -55.78
C SER A 560 -27.38 51.54 -57.29
N VAL A 561 -26.89 50.38 -57.76
CA VAL A 561 -26.98 49.96 -59.17
C VAL A 561 -28.43 49.70 -59.55
N ILE A 562 -29.23 49.07 -58.67
CA ILE A 562 -30.66 48.83 -58.91
C ILE A 562 -31.42 50.15 -59.12
N TYR A 563 -31.12 51.19 -58.34
CA TYR A 563 -31.81 52.48 -58.43
C TYR A 563 -31.32 53.40 -59.56
N ARG A 564 -30.12 53.17 -60.09
CA ARG A 564 -29.50 54.02 -61.14
C ARG A 564 -29.49 53.38 -62.53
N ALA A 565 -29.88 52.11 -62.65
CA ALA A 565 -29.90 51.43 -63.94
C ALA A 565 -31.15 51.85 -64.75
N ASP A 566 -30.93 52.47 -65.92
CA ASP A 566 -31.98 52.78 -66.89
C ASP A 566 -32.43 51.52 -67.67
N ASP A 567 -31.60 50.48 -67.68
CA ASP A 567 -31.88 49.18 -68.30
C ASP A 567 -32.47 48.19 -67.27
N ALA A 568 -33.69 47.72 -67.56
CA ALA A 568 -34.40 46.76 -66.73
C ALA A 568 -33.64 45.44 -66.53
N THR A 569 -32.79 45.04 -67.48
CA THR A 569 -31.98 43.82 -67.39
C THR A 569 -30.86 43.97 -66.37
N VAL A 570 -30.18 45.11 -66.34
CA VAL A 570 -29.10 45.43 -65.39
C VAL A 570 -29.66 45.56 -63.97
N ALA A 571 -30.82 46.20 -63.81
CA ALA A 571 -31.51 46.28 -62.53
C ALA A 571 -31.91 44.88 -62.00
N GLN A 572 -32.30 43.97 -62.89
CA GLN A 572 -32.66 42.61 -62.50
C GLN A 572 -31.44 41.77 -62.10
N LEU A 573 -30.34 41.86 -62.86
CA LEU A 573 -29.06 41.22 -62.51
C LEU A 573 -28.55 41.65 -61.13
N ALA A 574 -28.65 42.95 -60.81
CA ALA A 574 -28.25 43.46 -59.50
C ALA A 574 -29.18 42.99 -58.37
N ARG A 575 -30.50 42.84 -58.62
CA ARG A 575 -31.45 42.23 -57.66
C ARG A 575 -31.12 40.77 -57.38
N ASP A 576 -30.77 40.01 -58.41
CA ASP A 576 -30.41 38.60 -58.26
C ASP A 576 -29.09 38.45 -57.49
N CYS A 577 -28.07 39.25 -57.80
CA CYS A 577 -26.82 39.30 -57.03
C CYS A 577 -27.04 39.65 -55.55
N LEU A 578 -27.94 40.61 -55.25
CA LEU A 578 -28.28 40.96 -53.87
C LEU A 578 -28.98 39.81 -53.15
N LYS A 579 -29.83 39.05 -53.84
CA LYS A 579 -30.48 37.86 -53.30
C LYS A 579 -29.46 36.75 -53.03
N GLU A 580 -28.48 36.56 -53.90
CA GLU A 580 -27.38 35.61 -53.69
C GLU A 580 -26.48 36.01 -52.51
N LEU A 581 -26.11 37.30 -52.40
CA LEU A 581 -25.33 37.84 -51.29
C LEU A 581 -26.05 37.63 -49.94
N ARG A 582 -27.36 37.92 -49.88
CA ARG A 582 -28.17 37.62 -48.69
C ARG A 582 -28.19 36.14 -48.37
N GLY A 583 -28.24 35.28 -49.38
CA GLY A 583 -28.08 33.83 -49.22
C GLY A 583 -26.74 33.49 -48.57
N VAL A 584 -25.62 34.00 -49.09
CA VAL A 584 -24.27 33.77 -48.53
C VAL A 584 -24.18 34.25 -47.08
N ILE A 585 -24.66 35.46 -46.79
CA ILE A 585 -24.68 36.03 -45.42
C ILE A 585 -25.52 35.17 -44.48
N GLN A 586 -26.71 34.73 -44.91
CA GLN A 586 -27.52 33.81 -44.12
C GLN A 586 -26.83 32.47 -43.91
N GLY A 587 -26.04 31.99 -44.88
CA GLY A 587 -25.23 30.77 -44.73
C GLY A 587 -24.05 30.94 -43.76
N LEU A 588 -23.48 32.15 -43.67
CA LEU A 588 -22.46 32.50 -42.67
C LEU A 588 -23.05 32.64 -41.26
N GLN A 589 -24.35 32.92 -41.15
CA GLN A 589 -25.07 33.15 -39.88
C GLN A 589 -25.90 31.95 -39.39
N LYS A 590 -26.45 31.11 -40.27
CA LYS A 590 -27.24 29.92 -39.92
C LYS A 590 -26.33 28.71 -39.76
N GLN A 591 -26.38 28.09 -38.58
CA GLN A 591 -25.47 26.98 -38.27
C GLN A 591 -25.92 25.63 -38.84
N THR A 592 -27.22 25.37 -39.06
CA THR A 592 -27.77 24.17 -39.74
C THR A 592 -29.30 24.25 -39.80
N ALA A 593 -29.97 23.56 -40.75
CA ALA A 593 -31.44 23.49 -40.83
C ALA A 593 -31.96 22.04 -40.85
N SER A 594 -33.08 21.76 -40.20
CA SER A 594 -33.74 20.45 -40.31
C SER A 594 -34.29 20.23 -41.72
N LEU A 595 -34.03 19.06 -42.33
CA LEU A 595 -34.53 18.72 -43.67
C LEU A 595 -36.06 18.77 -43.75
N GLU A 596 -36.77 18.42 -42.67
CA GLU A 596 -38.23 18.51 -42.59
C GLU A 596 -38.72 19.96 -42.74
N GLN A 597 -38.05 20.91 -42.08
CA GLN A 597 -38.42 22.32 -42.17
C GLN A 597 -38.11 22.90 -43.55
N SER A 598 -36.96 22.57 -44.13
CA SER A 598 -36.60 22.98 -45.49
C SER A 598 -37.57 22.37 -46.53
N PHE A 599 -37.97 21.11 -46.36
CA PHE A 599 -38.94 20.44 -47.22
C PHE A 599 -40.30 21.12 -47.23
N GLN A 600 -40.86 21.46 -46.06
CA GLN A 600 -42.12 22.19 -45.95
C GLN A 600 -42.05 23.55 -46.66
N ARG A 601 -40.93 24.25 -46.54
CA ARG A 601 -40.69 25.52 -47.24
C ARG A 601 -40.68 25.35 -48.75
N TRP A 602 -39.94 24.35 -49.26
CA TRP A 602 -39.88 24.07 -50.70
C TRP A 602 -41.24 23.61 -51.23
N GLN A 603 -41.98 22.81 -50.46
CA GLN A 603 -43.33 22.38 -50.84
C GLN A 603 -44.29 23.56 -51.00
N GLY A 604 -44.25 24.54 -50.08
CA GLY A 604 -45.02 25.77 -50.22
C GLY A 604 -44.62 26.57 -51.46
N GLU A 605 -43.33 26.86 -51.64
CA GLU A 605 -42.86 27.69 -52.75
C GLU A 605 -43.08 27.05 -54.13
N LEU A 606 -42.80 25.75 -54.26
CA LEU A 606 -43.01 25.02 -55.52
C LEU A 606 -44.50 24.80 -55.78
N GLY A 607 -45.30 24.59 -54.73
CA GLY A 607 -46.75 24.48 -54.81
C GLY A 607 -47.39 25.74 -55.41
N GLU A 608 -47.08 26.91 -54.85
CA GLU A 608 -47.58 28.20 -55.37
C GLU A 608 -47.24 28.40 -56.85
N ARG A 609 -46.02 28.00 -57.25
CA ARG A 609 -45.60 28.07 -58.66
C ARG A 609 -46.37 27.11 -59.54
N CYS A 610 -46.58 25.88 -59.10
CA CYS A 610 -47.33 24.89 -59.86
C CYS A 610 -48.81 25.31 -60.05
N ASP A 611 -49.43 25.86 -58.99
CA ASP A 611 -50.82 26.34 -59.04
C ASP A 611 -51.02 27.46 -60.07
N LEU A 612 -50.07 28.40 -60.17
CA LEU A 612 -50.09 29.48 -61.16
C LEU A 612 -50.10 29.00 -62.61
N PHE A 613 -49.57 27.80 -62.88
CA PHE A 613 -49.46 27.23 -64.22
C PHE A 613 -50.35 25.99 -64.42
N GLY A 614 -51.24 25.66 -63.46
CA GLY A 614 -52.18 24.55 -63.56
C GLY A 614 -51.53 23.16 -63.51
N LEU A 615 -50.36 23.02 -62.88
CA LEU A 615 -49.59 21.79 -62.77
C LEU A 615 -49.84 21.11 -61.41
N GLN A 616 -50.05 19.80 -61.37
CA GLN A 616 -50.23 19.08 -60.11
C GLN A 616 -48.88 18.68 -59.49
N LEU A 617 -48.56 19.19 -58.29
CA LEU A 617 -47.33 18.85 -57.56
C LEU A 617 -47.58 17.77 -56.50
N THR A 618 -46.78 16.70 -56.50
CA THR A 618 -46.74 15.68 -55.44
C THR A 618 -45.34 15.61 -54.82
N MET A 619 -45.17 16.07 -53.58
CA MET A 619 -43.91 15.94 -52.85
C MET A 619 -44.01 14.91 -51.72
N ARG A 620 -43.00 14.06 -51.55
CA ARG A 620 -42.92 13.06 -50.48
C ARG A 620 -41.56 13.07 -49.79
N LEU A 621 -41.58 13.01 -48.46
CA LEU A 621 -40.40 12.92 -47.61
C LEU A 621 -40.44 11.62 -46.79
N GLY A 622 -39.41 10.80 -46.91
CA GLY A 622 -39.23 9.58 -46.12
C GLY A 622 -39.00 9.89 -44.63
N ARG A 623 -39.44 8.99 -43.75
CA ARG A 623 -39.30 9.16 -42.28
C ARG A 623 -37.84 9.26 -41.83
N ALA A 624 -36.94 8.52 -42.48
CA ALA A 624 -35.52 8.55 -42.17
C ALA A 624 -34.87 9.87 -42.63
N ALA A 625 -35.30 10.39 -43.78
CA ALA A 625 -34.87 11.68 -44.31
C ALA A 625 -35.34 12.84 -43.42
N ALA A 626 -36.58 12.84 -42.92
CA ALA A 626 -37.12 13.92 -42.07
C ALA A 626 -36.28 14.23 -40.81
N ARG A 627 -35.51 13.26 -40.32
CA ARG A 627 -34.63 13.42 -39.13
C ARG A 627 -33.24 13.99 -39.45
N GLN A 628 -32.91 14.16 -40.72
CA GLN A 628 -31.59 14.62 -41.13
C GLN A 628 -31.48 16.14 -41.02
N ILE A 629 -30.26 16.60 -40.77
CA ILE A 629 -29.92 18.01 -40.69
C ILE A 629 -29.09 18.35 -41.92
N LEU A 630 -29.49 19.38 -42.64
CA LEU A 630 -28.78 19.87 -43.81
C LEU A 630 -27.78 20.96 -43.40
N THR A 631 -26.62 20.91 -44.04
CA THR A 631 -25.74 22.09 -44.08
C THR A 631 -26.42 23.19 -44.91
N PRO A 632 -26.15 24.48 -44.64
CA PRO A 632 -26.68 25.58 -45.45
C PRO A 632 -26.33 25.47 -46.94
N ARG A 633 -25.21 24.79 -47.27
CA ARG A 633 -24.77 24.51 -48.64
C ARG A 633 -25.69 23.50 -49.31
N THR A 634 -25.94 22.35 -48.65
CA THR A 634 -26.82 21.30 -49.16
C THR A 634 -28.25 21.80 -49.33
N GLU A 635 -28.78 22.53 -48.34
CA GLU A 635 -30.12 23.12 -48.41
C GLU A 635 -30.26 24.04 -49.64
N ARG A 636 -29.31 24.94 -49.88
CA ARG A 636 -29.38 25.89 -50.99
C ARG A 636 -29.30 25.21 -52.36
N ASN A 637 -28.40 24.24 -52.52
CA ASN A 637 -28.23 23.57 -53.79
C ASN A 637 -29.43 22.69 -54.15
N LEU A 638 -30.03 21.99 -53.18
CA LEU A 638 -31.29 21.27 -53.38
C LEU A 638 -32.43 22.20 -53.79
N GLU A 639 -32.59 23.35 -53.13
CA GLU A 639 -33.60 24.35 -53.49
C GLU A 639 -33.46 24.82 -54.95
N ARG A 640 -32.21 25.10 -55.38
CA ARG A 640 -31.92 25.50 -56.76
C ARG A 640 -32.21 24.38 -57.76
N ILE A 641 -31.86 23.14 -57.44
CA ILE A 641 -32.14 21.98 -58.28
C ILE A 641 -33.65 21.80 -58.48
N PHE A 642 -34.46 21.87 -57.43
CA PHE A 642 -35.91 21.74 -57.54
C PHE A 642 -36.53 22.86 -58.38
N ARG A 643 -36.06 24.09 -58.18
CA ARG A 643 -36.53 25.27 -58.92
C ARG A 643 -36.21 25.15 -60.41
N GLU A 644 -35.00 24.70 -60.74
CA GLU A 644 -34.56 24.54 -62.13
C GLU A 644 -35.30 23.38 -62.81
N PHE A 645 -35.48 22.25 -62.12
CA PHE A 645 -36.26 21.11 -62.61
C PHE A 645 -37.69 21.55 -62.95
N LEU A 646 -38.38 22.21 -62.01
CA LEU A 646 -39.74 22.71 -62.24
C LEU A 646 -39.80 23.74 -63.39
N THR A 647 -38.80 24.63 -63.48
CA THR A 647 -38.74 25.62 -64.57
C THR A 647 -38.61 24.94 -65.94
N ASN A 648 -37.79 23.90 -66.03
CA ASN A 648 -37.64 23.10 -67.24
C ASN A 648 -38.93 22.37 -67.60
N THR A 649 -39.62 21.78 -66.62
CA THR A 649 -40.91 21.14 -66.83
C THR A 649 -41.94 22.12 -67.40
N LEU A 650 -42.07 23.31 -66.79
CA LEU A 650 -43.03 24.33 -67.21
C LEU A 650 -42.75 24.88 -68.62
N LYS A 651 -41.47 25.06 -68.98
CA LYS A 651 -41.10 25.65 -70.28
C LYS A 651 -41.08 24.64 -71.43
N HIS A 652 -40.76 23.37 -71.15
CA HIS A 652 -40.36 22.42 -72.19
C HIS A 652 -41.14 21.11 -72.19
N ALA A 653 -41.75 20.69 -71.08
CA ALA A 653 -42.31 19.34 -70.98
C ALA A 653 -43.79 19.25 -71.38
N ASN A 654 -44.56 20.35 -71.32
CA ASN A 654 -46.03 20.33 -71.45
C ASN A 654 -46.68 19.26 -70.54
N ALA A 655 -46.13 19.13 -69.34
CA ALA A 655 -46.53 18.17 -68.32
C ALA A 655 -47.83 18.61 -67.61
N ARG A 656 -48.54 17.66 -67.03
CA ARG A 656 -49.69 17.90 -66.13
C ARG A 656 -49.35 17.60 -64.67
N GLN A 657 -48.34 16.77 -64.42
CA GLN A 657 -47.95 16.36 -63.08
C GLN A 657 -46.42 16.40 -62.90
N VAL A 658 -46.01 16.86 -61.72
CA VAL A 658 -44.63 16.76 -61.23
C VAL A 658 -44.61 16.07 -59.88
N SER A 659 -43.64 15.19 -59.68
CA SER A 659 -43.39 14.53 -58.40
C SER A 659 -41.95 14.70 -57.94
N ILE A 660 -41.77 14.91 -56.63
CA ILE A 660 -40.46 14.97 -55.97
C ILE A 660 -40.51 14.06 -54.75
N ALA A 661 -39.62 13.07 -54.68
CA ALA A 661 -39.46 12.18 -53.55
C ALA A 661 -38.06 12.30 -52.96
N MET A 662 -37.97 12.32 -51.63
CA MET A 662 -36.70 12.32 -50.91
C MET A 662 -36.69 11.21 -49.86
N ASP A 663 -35.63 10.41 -49.85
CA ASP A 663 -35.41 9.36 -48.85
C ASP A 663 -33.95 9.32 -48.40
N TYR A 664 -33.68 8.64 -47.28
CA TYR A 664 -32.34 8.52 -46.71
C TYR A 664 -31.99 7.06 -46.47
N GLN A 665 -30.99 6.56 -47.18
CA GLN A 665 -30.46 5.19 -47.05
C GLN A 665 -28.94 5.19 -47.27
N ASP A 666 -28.25 4.32 -46.52
CA ASP A 666 -26.80 4.07 -46.66
C ASP A 666 -25.91 5.33 -46.63
N ASP A 667 -26.26 6.31 -45.79
CA ASP A 667 -25.59 7.62 -45.67
C ASP A 667 -25.73 8.56 -46.88
N PHE A 668 -26.67 8.26 -47.76
CA PHE A 668 -27.05 9.14 -48.88
C PHE A 668 -28.49 9.62 -48.75
N LEU A 669 -28.67 10.91 -49.04
CA LEU A 669 -29.97 11.46 -49.41
C LEU A 669 -30.22 11.13 -50.88
N THR A 670 -31.24 10.33 -51.15
CA THR A 670 -31.73 10.05 -52.49
C THR A 670 -32.86 11.00 -52.81
N VAL A 671 -32.77 11.66 -53.96
CA VAL A 671 -33.77 12.61 -54.43
C VAL A 671 -34.18 12.24 -55.83
N GLU A 672 -35.48 12.09 -56.03
CA GLU A 672 -36.04 11.73 -57.33
C GLU A 672 -37.08 12.75 -57.75
N CYS A 673 -36.91 13.36 -58.92
CA CYS A 673 -37.85 14.28 -59.53
C CYS A 673 -38.37 13.69 -60.85
N ARG A 674 -39.68 13.74 -61.10
CA ARG A 674 -40.29 13.23 -62.34
C ARG A 674 -41.38 14.16 -62.83
N ASP A 675 -41.47 14.36 -64.14
CA ASP A 675 -42.63 14.92 -64.83
C ASP A 675 -43.29 13.88 -65.75
N ASP A 676 -44.53 14.13 -66.18
CA ASP A 676 -45.30 13.30 -67.13
C ASP A 676 -45.38 13.90 -68.55
N GLY A 677 -44.44 14.79 -68.89
CA GLY A 677 -44.46 15.52 -70.15
C GLY A 677 -43.95 14.75 -71.37
N GLN A 678 -43.57 15.48 -72.41
CA GLN A 678 -43.08 14.88 -73.67
C GLN A 678 -41.67 14.25 -73.58
N GLY A 679 -40.96 14.46 -72.47
CA GLY A 679 -39.62 13.91 -72.23
C GLY A 679 -38.51 14.49 -73.11
N ILE A 680 -37.25 14.17 -72.77
CA ILE A 680 -36.08 14.50 -73.59
C ILE A 680 -35.75 13.27 -74.46
N ARG A 681 -35.70 13.44 -75.79
CA ARG A 681 -35.30 12.34 -76.71
C ARG A 681 -33.83 11.99 -76.46
N SER A 682 -33.50 10.71 -76.36
CA SER A 682 -32.17 10.22 -75.98
C SER A 682 -31.03 10.67 -76.89
N ILE A 683 -31.31 10.91 -78.18
CA ILE A 683 -30.35 11.46 -79.16
C ILE A 683 -30.03 12.94 -78.94
N ASP A 684 -30.88 13.65 -78.19
CA ASP A 684 -30.75 15.09 -77.95
C ASP A 684 -30.17 15.40 -76.56
N LEU A 685 -29.95 14.43 -75.67
CA LEU A 685 -29.55 14.73 -74.27
C LEU A 685 -28.21 15.48 -74.17
N GLU A 686 -27.24 15.17 -75.03
CA GLU A 686 -25.95 15.87 -75.10
C GLU A 686 -26.05 17.24 -75.79
N ARG A 687 -26.97 17.41 -76.77
CA ARG A 687 -27.23 18.67 -77.47
C ARG A 687 -28.19 19.61 -76.73
N ALA A 688 -29.05 19.06 -75.87
CA ALA A 688 -30.07 19.75 -75.08
C ALA A 688 -29.56 20.17 -73.70
N MET A 689 -28.27 19.98 -73.40
CA MET A 689 -27.60 20.59 -72.24
C MET A 689 -27.51 22.12 -72.42
N GLY A 690 -28.66 22.80 -72.37
CA GLY A 690 -28.73 24.23 -72.14
C GLY A 690 -28.27 24.58 -70.73
N ILE A 691 -28.21 25.89 -70.45
CA ILE A 691 -27.72 26.46 -69.18
C ILE A 691 -28.38 25.81 -67.94
N GLY A 692 -29.66 25.43 -68.02
CA GLY A 692 -30.41 24.84 -66.92
C GLY A 692 -29.98 23.44 -66.49
N LEU A 693 -29.81 22.51 -67.44
CA LEU A 693 -29.40 21.12 -67.13
C LEU A 693 -27.94 21.06 -66.68
N TYR A 694 -27.08 21.91 -67.25
CA TYR A 694 -25.70 22.08 -66.81
C TYR A 694 -25.64 22.57 -65.36
N GLY A 695 -26.44 23.59 -65.01
CA GLY A 695 -26.51 24.10 -63.64
C GLY A 695 -27.09 23.12 -62.61
N ILE A 696 -27.87 22.11 -63.02
CA ILE A 696 -28.28 21.02 -62.12
C ILE A 696 -27.11 20.04 -61.90
N ARG A 697 -26.36 19.71 -62.94
CA ARG A 697 -25.17 18.84 -62.84
C ARG A 697 -24.09 19.47 -61.96
N GLU A 698 -23.72 20.72 -62.22
CA GLU A 698 -22.70 21.45 -61.45
C GLU A 698 -23.05 21.51 -59.96
N ARG A 699 -24.33 21.77 -59.63
CA ARG A 699 -24.79 21.79 -58.23
C ARG A 699 -24.81 20.42 -57.57
N CYS A 700 -25.02 19.35 -58.34
CA CYS A 700 -24.90 17.99 -57.82
C CYS A 700 -23.44 17.63 -57.55
N GLU A 701 -22.54 18.00 -58.47
CA GLU A 701 -21.08 17.84 -58.30
C GLU A 701 -20.56 18.65 -57.11
N GLU A 702 -21.06 19.88 -56.90
CA GLU A 702 -20.75 20.68 -55.71
C GLU A 702 -21.17 20.01 -54.39
N LEU A 703 -22.15 19.09 -54.42
CA LEU A 703 -22.58 18.34 -53.25
C LEU A 703 -21.91 16.96 -53.15
N ASP A 704 -20.86 16.72 -53.93
CA ASP A 704 -20.20 15.42 -54.07
C ASP A 704 -21.20 14.29 -54.42
N GLY A 705 -22.28 14.67 -55.11
CA GLY A 705 -23.39 13.79 -55.45
C GLY A 705 -23.28 13.16 -56.82
N GLN A 706 -24.12 12.15 -57.05
CA GLN A 706 -24.28 11.48 -58.34
C GLN A 706 -25.62 11.85 -58.95
N LEU A 707 -25.63 12.13 -60.26
CA LEU A 707 -26.80 12.56 -61.02
C LEU A 707 -27.04 11.62 -62.19
N ALA A 708 -28.27 11.13 -62.33
CA ALA A 708 -28.70 10.35 -63.48
C ALA A 708 -30.03 10.90 -64.03
N TRP A 709 -30.09 11.09 -65.35
CA TRP A 709 -31.33 11.37 -66.06
C TRP A 709 -31.92 10.06 -66.57
N PHE A 710 -33.24 9.93 -66.51
CA PHE A 710 -33.96 8.77 -67.03
C PHE A 710 -35.30 9.18 -67.64
N CYS A 711 -35.87 8.31 -68.47
CA CYS A 711 -37.20 8.49 -69.03
C CYS A 711 -38.17 7.53 -68.30
N PRO A 712 -39.15 8.04 -67.53
CA PRO A 712 -40.14 7.18 -66.89
C PRO A 712 -40.95 6.40 -67.92
N ILE A 713 -41.37 5.18 -67.56
CA ILE A 713 -42.25 4.33 -68.41
C ILE A 713 -43.59 5.04 -68.71
N THR A 714 -44.00 5.94 -67.83
CA THR A 714 -45.21 6.77 -67.93
C THR A 714 -45.08 7.95 -68.90
N GLY A 715 -43.92 8.15 -69.54
CA GLY A 715 -43.59 9.37 -70.27
C GLY A 715 -42.96 10.45 -69.37
N GLY A 716 -42.35 11.46 -70.00
CA GLY A 716 -41.74 12.61 -69.32
C GLY A 716 -40.24 12.51 -69.07
N THR A 717 -39.74 13.38 -68.20
CA THR A 717 -38.32 13.42 -67.80
C THR A 717 -38.18 13.07 -66.32
N GLY A 718 -37.20 12.23 -66.01
CA GLY A 718 -36.83 11.83 -64.65
C GLY A 718 -35.41 12.26 -64.30
N LEU A 719 -35.22 12.69 -63.06
CA LEU A 719 -33.95 13.04 -62.46
C LEU A 719 -33.77 12.27 -61.16
N ALA A 720 -32.67 11.52 -61.04
CA ALA A 720 -32.26 10.86 -59.82
C ALA A 720 -30.94 11.45 -59.32
N LEU A 721 -30.92 11.86 -58.05
CA LEU A 721 -29.76 12.39 -57.35
C LEU A 721 -29.45 11.51 -56.14
N ARG A 722 -28.16 11.29 -55.91
CA ARG A 722 -27.66 10.62 -54.70
C ARG A 722 -26.59 11.51 -54.07
N ILE A 723 -26.91 12.12 -52.93
CA ILE A 723 -26.06 13.12 -52.27
C ILE A 723 -25.56 12.56 -50.94
N PRO A 724 -24.24 12.50 -50.69
CA PRO A 724 -23.73 12.09 -49.39
C PRO A 724 -24.14 13.11 -48.33
N LEU A 725 -24.83 12.66 -47.29
CA LEU A 725 -24.98 13.47 -46.07
C LEU A 725 -23.89 13.03 -45.12
N HIS A 726 -22.69 13.57 -45.32
CA HIS A 726 -21.65 13.41 -44.31
C HIS A 726 -22.20 13.93 -42.99
N LYS A 727 -22.11 13.10 -41.94
CA LYS A 727 -22.17 13.58 -40.57
C LYS A 727 -20.98 14.50 -40.39
N GLU A 728 -21.10 15.77 -40.78
CA GLU A 728 -20.37 16.81 -40.07
C GLU A 728 -20.76 16.61 -38.62
N PHE A 729 -19.81 16.05 -37.88
CA PHE A 729 -19.92 15.74 -36.47
C PHE A 729 -20.49 17.00 -35.80
N GLN A 730 -21.76 16.95 -35.43
CA GLN A 730 -22.36 18.04 -34.67
C GLN A 730 -21.71 18.00 -33.28
N PRO A 731 -21.00 19.08 -32.90
CA PRO A 731 -20.25 19.18 -31.65
C PRO A 731 -21.12 19.30 -30.40
#